data_AF-A0A954PTH8-F1
#
_entry.id   AF-A0A954PTH8-F1
#
_cell.length_a   1.000
_cell.length_b   1.000
_cell.length_c   1.000
_cell.angle_alpha   90.00
_cell.angle_beta   90.00
_cell.angle_gamma   90.00
#
_symmetry.space_group_name_H-M   'P 1'
#
loop_
_entity.id
_entity.type
_entity.pdbx_description
1 polymer ?
#
loop_
_entity_poly.entity_id
_entity_poly.type
_entity_poly.pdbx_seq_one_letter_code
_entity_poly.pdbx_strand_id
1 'polypeptide(L)'
;MSDETALEPELLPSFEDAMAQLRRMPPLLWVNLSRDDQSRRYRSGCGVAAEKYLNALPEIKQNIEDTLVLICGEIQLRCECGHDADLAEYRVRFPELADDIALQFEINRSLESETFEQDERDESDMDAPEELRGYRIEEEIGRGSASIVYRARQMSPERTVAIKTLASNELHTGLRSRQLREAAILAKIQHPNVVRIYEAIENGGRLHLVMELIDGPTLAEQTGGRPLKPNDAAVLIRQLAEAMHEVHANGILHRDLKPSNILMTVSGNAIITDFGLAKWLCEDNSLTTENSLLGTPAYMAPEQALGGPATSAPTADVYSLGAIFYELLTGRPPFVAATLIEILTLVREQEPLPPRKLVPNLPRDLQTICLKCLEKSPTDRYTTANELASDLNRFLAGESILSRPPLPHEVAIRWMRRRPEWAVAITASFLLASVIAIGLWASNSKRREQTRSSFVDAIGTADIRVLPGLIAQANADSDLHNLPLETAYLASNSHSPRWLNLCLAMVGTGNTKYNEALAAYLPTSRPTEISAIVDFLLSSDNFNVPDSVWQELQDEKLDSERRLRLACLAARETIDIDRWKSLSPKIARTLVQQHPLDVGAFAAALRPVRQPMFYELVALARDPNLDSASRNTAVGVAAEYAVGQIRELAELIVDVDAVQFKLLLPVLREKVDEATDVLRDISTTTESFESFSLKRTEDSPSTIEKEFDVRQVRRCKALICLWHLGRPDDATAHLTYQGDPSLRSWLIELLCPFGIGVEEISNRIRMTDDWGVQQALVLALGQTNRFQTDDVDSRLLVTQIENLRRSTIDSGVHSACDWLLQQRLGYQPVDRLRGTADRDAERNWWLGPNSHTFAVVAAPGQITLGSPVHELLREEDEGQRPAVIDHDFAVSTTEVTVNQFLAFRNKSFNSRYSPSPQCPINNVTFFDAVAYCRWLSDEAGFPEDQKCYPPLDEIGPGMRLPPDWISRVGFRLPTQTEWEYACRAGVSSSRYFGEGQRLQSEYMWTVHNSEDESRPVGQLKPNAFGLFDTLGNVGEMCHPGRSSNDDATVQSARYIPRRGGDFGDTRGNVRASRRHNLPASAEWGNTGFRIVRTLPTRKNEAAREAEPR
;
A
#
# COMPACT_ATOMS: atom_id res chain seq x y z
N MET A 1 16.05 -19.57 66.58
CA MET A 1 16.91 -19.41 65.38
C MET A 1 16.05 -19.89 64.24
N SER A 2 15.36 -18.95 63.61
CA SER A 2 13.97 -19.13 63.17
C SER A 2 13.80 -18.98 61.67
N ASP A 3 13.36 -20.09 61.08
CA ASP A 3 12.46 -20.25 59.95
C ASP A 3 12.73 -19.48 58.66
N GLU A 4 13.50 -20.12 57.77
CA GLU A 4 13.28 -20.04 56.33
C GLU A 4 11.86 -20.53 56.02
N THR A 5 10.91 -19.60 55.92
CA THR A 5 9.62 -19.88 55.29
C THR A 5 9.83 -20.01 53.79
N ALA A 6 10.17 -21.23 53.35
CA ALA A 6 9.80 -21.70 52.02
C ALA A 6 8.27 -21.53 51.91
N LEU A 7 7.82 -20.64 51.03
CA LEU A 7 6.42 -20.60 50.63
C LEU A 7 6.08 -21.98 50.05
N GLU A 8 5.23 -22.72 50.75
CA GLU A 8 4.60 -23.93 50.24
C GLU A 8 3.97 -23.62 48.87
N PRO A 9 4.13 -24.49 47.85
CA PRO A 9 3.43 -24.31 46.59
C PRO A 9 1.93 -24.35 46.88
N GLU A 10 1.20 -23.29 46.50
CA GLU A 10 -0.27 -23.29 46.55
C GLU A 10 -0.77 -24.59 45.90
N LEU A 11 -1.36 -25.48 46.70
CA LEU A 11 -1.99 -26.70 46.23
C LEU A 11 -3.10 -26.31 45.25
N LEU A 12 -2.80 -26.38 43.97
CA LEU A 12 -3.78 -26.12 42.90
C LEU A 12 -4.97 -27.07 43.10
N PRO A 13 -6.22 -26.57 43.01
CA PRO A 13 -7.38 -27.42 43.07
C PRO A 13 -7.31 -28.48 41.97
N SER A 14 -7.92 -29.64 42.22
CA SER A 14 -8.02 -30.68 41.19
C SER A 14 -8.64 -30.10 39.92
N PHE A 15 -8.26 -30.62 38.76
CA PHE A 15 -8.80 -30.12 37.49
C PHE A 15 -10.35 -30.18 37.48
N GLU A 16 -10.93 -31.22 38.08
CA GLU A 16 -12.38 -31.36 38.19
C GLU A 16 -13.02 -30.29 39.08
N ASP A 17 -12.38 -29.94 40.20
CA ASP A 17 -12.86 -28.86 41.09
C ASP A 17 -12.74 -27.49 40.42
N ALA A 18 -11.66 -27.24 39.69
CA ALA A 18 -11.47 -26.02 38.91
C ALA A 18 -12.55 -25.88 37.84
N MET A 19 -12.84 -26.94 37.08
CA MET A 19 -13.91 -26.93 36.07
C MET A 19 -15.30 -26.82 36.69
N ALA A 20 -15.55 -27.43 37.86
CA ALA A 20 -16.81 -27.29 38.58
C ALA A 20 -17.06 -25.86 39.09
N GLN A 21 -16.01 -25.14 39.51
CA GLN A 21 -16.09 -23.72 39.84
C GLN A 21 -16.31 -22.85 38.60
N LEU A 22 -15.61 -23.18 37.51
CA LEU A 22 -15.67 -22.43 36.25
C LEU A 22 -17.05 -22.54 35.60
N ARG A 23 -17.71 -23.69 35.65
CA ARG A 23 -19.12 -23.88 35.20
C ARG A 23 -20.15 -23.07 36.00
N ARG A 24 -19.81 -22.57 37.19
CA ARG A 24 -20.67 -21.66 37.97
C ARG A 24 -20.49 -20.19 37.57
N MET A 25 -19.48 -19.88 36.75
CA MET A 25 -19.22 -18.53 36.24
C MET A 25 -19.98 -18.29 34.92
N PRO A 26 -20.20 -17.02 34.52
CA PRO A 26 -20.80 -16.68 33.23
C PRO A 26 -20.00 -17.26 32.04
N PRO A 27 -20.66 -17.78 30.98
CA PRO A 27 -20.01 -18.38 29.81
C PRO A 27 -18.95 -17.52 29.12
N LEU A 28 -19.16 -16.20 29.06
CA LEU A 28 -18.22 -15.22 28.48
C LEU A 28 -16.85 -15.19 29.16
N LEU A 29 -16.72 -15.74 30.37
CA LEU A 29 -15.46 -15.79 31.13
C LEU A 29 -14.74 -17.14 31.00
N TRP A 30 -15.37 -18.14 30.38
CA TRP A 30 -14.89 -19.51 30.45
C TRP A 30 -13.54 -19.71 29.75
N VAL A 31 -13.33 -19.08 28.59
CA VAL A 31 -12.09 -19.17 27.81
C VAL A 31 -10.93 -18.52 28.57
N ASN A 32 -11.13 -17.28 29.04
CA ASN A 32 -10.12 -16.52 29.77
C ASN A 32 -9.72 -17.19 31.10
N LEU A 33 -10.69 -17.71 31.85
CA LEU A 33 -10.41 -18.42 33.10
C LEU A 33 -9.77 -19.80 32.86
N SER A 34 -10.11 -20.48 31.77
CA SER A 34 -9.48 -21.75 31.38
C SER A 34 -8.02 -21.54 30.99
N ARG A 35 -7.71 -20.46 30.25
CA ARG A 35 -6.33 -20.07 29.91
C ARG A 35 -5.50 -19.73 31.16
N ASP A 36 -6.10 -19.03 32.12
CA ASP A 36 -5.41 -18.67 33.37
C ASP A 36 -5.13 -19.90 34.24
N ASP A 37 -6.07 -20.85 34.34
CA ASP A 37 -5.83 -22.15 34.98
C ASP A 37 -4.78 -22.98 34.21
N GLN A 38 -4.84 -23.01 32.87
CA GLN A 38 -3.88 -23.71 32.01
C GLN A 38 -2.45 -23.17 32.20
N SER A 39 -2.29 -21.85 32.25
CA SER A 39 -0.99 -21.20 32.52
C SER A 39 -0.45 -21.53 33.91
N ARG A 40 -1.31 -21.47 34.95
CA ARG A 40 -0.91 -21.83 36.33
C ARG A 40 -0.49 -23.30 36.44
N ARG A 41 -1.15 -24.22 35.71
CA ARG A 41 -0.80 -25.64 35.69
C ARG A 41 0.48 -25.94 34.90
N TYR A 42 0.75 -25.24 33.81
CA TYR A 42 2.02 -25.36 33.08
C TYR A 42 3.21 -24.84 33.92
N ARG A 43 3.06 -23.66 34.54
CA ARG A 43 4.11 -23.06 35.39
C ARG A 43 4.39 -23.82 36.70
N SER A 44 3.43 -24.60 37.19
CA SER A 44 3.61 -25.51 38.34
C SER A 44 4.10 -26.90 37.96
N GLY A 45 4.42 -27.14 36.67
CA GLY A 45 4.95 -28.41 36.17
C GLY A 45 3.91 -29.53 36.03
N CYS A 46 2.62 -29.25 36.21
CA CYS A 46 1.55 -30.25 36.07
C CYS A 46 1.13 -30.48 34.62
N GLY A 47 1.16 -29.44 33.77
CA GLY A 47 0.83 -29.47 32.33
C GLY A 47 -0.59 -29.97 32.00
N VAL A 48 -1.39 -29.19 31.26
CA VAL A 48 -2.73 -29.66 30.85
C VAL A 48 -3.02 -29.32 29.39
N ALA A 49 -3.32 -30.36 28.62
CA ALA A 49 -3.67 -30.25 27.21
C ALA A 49 -5.00 -29.51 26.99
N ALA A 50 -5.10 -28.74 25.91
CA ALA A 50 -6.25 -27.95 25.52
C ALA A 50 -7.52 -28.81 25.38
N GLU A 51 -7.40 -30.05 24.88
CA GLU A 51 -8.50 -31.01 24.76
C GLU A 51 -9.17 -31.29 26.10
N LYS A 52 -8.44 -31.23 27.21
CA LYS A 52 -9.02 -31.48 28.54
C LYS A 52 -9.99 -30.37 28.92
N TYR A 53 -9.69 -29.12 28.55
CA TYR A 53 -10.59 -27.98 28.74
C TYR A 53 -11.76 -28.04 27.74
N LEU A 54 -11.50 -28.33 26.47
CA LEU A 54 -12.52 -28.44 25.43
C LEU A 54 -13.52 -29.59 25.69
N ASN A 55 -13.07 -30.70 26.28
CA ASN A 55 -13.94 -31.80 26.66
C ASN A 55 -14.73 -31.52 27.94
N ALA A 56 -14.18 -30.71 28.86
CA ALA A 56 -14.89 -30.29 30.06
C ALA A 56 -15.92 -29.18 29.78
N LEU A 57 -15.70 -28.37 28.74
CA LEU A 57 -16.54 -27.24 28.35
C LEU A 57 -16.86 -27.34 26.83
N PRO A 58 -17.77 -28.25 26.43
CA PRO A 58 -18.09 -28.49 25.02
C PRO A 58 -18.62 -27.27 24.28
N GLU A 59 -19.14 -26.27 24.99
CA GLU A 59 -19.62 -25.01 24.42
C GLU A 59 -18.48 -24.17 23.83
N ILE A 60 -17.28 -24.23 24.41
CA ILE A 60 -16.07 -23.56 23.86
C ILE A 60 -15.68 -24.23 22.54
N LYS A 61 -15.78 -25.57 22.48
CA LYS A 61 -15.46 -26.35 21.28
C LYS A 61 -16.35 -26.03 20.06
N GLN A 62 -17.52 -25.43 20.28
CA GLN A 62 -18.42 -25.01 19.19
C GLN A 62 -18.01 -23.68 18.56
N ASN A 63 -17.15 -22.89 19.22
CA ASN A 63 -16.60 -21.65 18.67
C ASN A 63 -15.15 -21.88 18.25
N ILE A 64 -14.88 -21.74 16.95
CA ILE A 64 -13.56 -21.95 16.34
C ILE A 64 -12.53 -20.99 16.95
N GLU A 65 -12.88 -19.72 17.14
CA GLU A 65 -11.98 -18.70 17.70
C GLU A 65 -11.58 -19.02 19.14
N ASP A 66 -12.55 -19.35 19.99
CA ASP A 66 -12.29 -19.71 21.40
C ASP A 66 -11.52 -21.03 21.54
N THR A 67 -11.72 -21.95 20.59
CA THR A 67 -10.99 -23.22 20.51
C THR A 67 -9.53 -22.99 20.15
N LEU A 68 -9.27 -22.15 19.15
CA LEU A 68 -7.91 -21.75 18.76
C LEU A 68 -7.18 -21.05 19.90
N VAL A 69 -7.85 -20.20 20.68
CA VAL A 69 -7.24 -19.51 21.84
C VAL A 69 -6.66 -20.50 22.86
N LEU A 70 -7.33 -21.61 23.15
CA LEU A 70 -6.82 -22.61 24.11
C LEU A 70 -5.71 -23.49 23.53
N ILE A 71 -5.74 -23.77 22.22
CA ILE A 71 -4.72 -24.56 21.51
C ILE A 71 -3.44 -23.75 21.35
N CYS A 72 -3.53 -22.52 20.83
CA CYS A 72 -2.40 -21.61 20.68
C CYS A 72 -1.79 -21.24 22.05
N GLY A 73 -2.63 -21.09 23.08
CA GLY A 73 -2.17 -20.91 24.46
C GLY A 73 -1.34 -22.09 24.99
N GLU A 74 -1.72 -23.34 24.66
CA GLU A 74 -0.92 -24.52 25.00
C GLU A 74 0.44 -24.53 24.28
N ILE A 75 0.44 -24.26 22.97
CA ILE A 75 1.66 -24.22 22.14
C ILE A 75 2.66 -23.22 22.72
N GLN A 76 2.19 -22.00 22.99
CA GLN A 76 3.02 -20.95 23.57
C GLN A 76 3.57 -21.33 24.95
N LEU A 77 2.73 -21.87 25.85
CA LEU A 77 3.15 -22.26 27.20
C LEU A 77 4.16 -23.42 27.20
N ARG A 78 4.05 -24.36 26.23
CA ARG A 78 5.06 -25.41 26.05
C ARG A 78 6.40 -24.84 25.64
N CYS A 79 6.42 -23.95 24.65
CA CYS A 79 7.64 -23.24 24.22
C CYS A 79 8.26 -22.45 25.39
N GLU A 80 7.46 -21.66 26.13
CA GLU A 80 7.91 -20.88 27.29
C GLU A 80 8.51 -21.77 28.42
N CYS A 81 7.98 -22.99 28.57
CA CYS A 81 8.46 -23.96 29.57
C CYS A 81 9.58 -24.87 29.02
N GLY A 82 10.14 -24.58 27.84
CA GLY A 82 11.24 -25.34 27.22
C GLY A 82 10.86 -26.75 26.76
N HIS A 83 9.57 -27.00 26.47
CA HIS A 83 9.09 -28.25 25.87
C HIS A 83 8.87 -28.03 24.37
N ASP A 84 9.32 -28.97 23.54
CA ASP A 84 9.06 -28.93 22.09
C ASP A 84 7.56 -29.06 21.81
N ALA A 85 7.00 -28.04 21.16
CA ALA A 85 5.69 -28.13 20.51
C ALA A 85 5.95 -28.38 19.02
N ASP A 86 5.50 -29.54 18.50
CA ASP A 86 5.69 -29.90 17.09
C ASP A 86 4.40 -29.64 16.30
N LEU A 87 4.51 -28.91 15.18
CA LEU A 87 3.38 -28.66 14.27
C LEU A 87 2.75 -29.98 13.78
N ALA A 88 3.54 -31.03 13.53
CA ALA A 88 3.01 -32.32 13.10
C ALA A 88 2.12 -32.96 14.18
N GLU A 89 2.44 -32.79 15.46
CA GLU A 89 1.64 -33.24 16.59
C GLU A 89 0.26 -32.55 16.60
N TYR A 90 0.24 -31.22 16.48
CA TYR A 90 -1.00 -30.45 16.56
C TYR A 90 -1.90 -30.62 15.33
N ARG A 91 -1.32 -30.86 14.14
CA ARG A 91 -2.11 -31.19 12.93
C ARG A 91 -2.84 -32.53 13.06
N VAL A 92 -2.28 -33.48 13.81
CA VAL A 92 -2.94 -34.77 14.09
C VAL A 92 -3.98 -34.63 15.21
N ARG A 93 -3.68 -33.82 16.24
CA ARG A 93 -4.61 -33.57 17.36
C ARG A 93 -5.83 -32.74 16.93
N PHE A 94 -5.66 -31.79 16.00
CA PHE A 94 -6.70 -30.88 15.53
C PHE A 94 -6.69 -30.73 14.00
N PRO A 95 -7.09 -31.78 13.24
CA PRO A 95 -7.01 -31.77 11.78
C PRO A 95 -7.89 -30.73 11.10
N GLU A 96 -9.01 -30.33 11.72
CA GLU A 96 -9.95 -29.34 11.19
C GLU A 96 -9.42 -27.90 11.29
N LEU A 97 -8.42 -27.64 12.13
CA LEU A 97 -7.80 -26.31 12.36
C LEU A 97 -6.33 -26.29 11.93
N ALA A 98 -5.93 -27.26 11.09
CA ALA A 98 -4.53 -27.51 10.77
C ALA A 98 -3.84 -26.31 10.09
N ASP A 99 -4.56 -25.56 9.26
CA ASP A 99 -4.03 -24.41 8.53
C ASP A 99 -3.88 -23.19 9.45
N ASP A 100 -4.85 -22.92 10.33
CA ASP A 100 -4.79 -21.85 11.33
C ASP A 100 -3.70 -22.09 12.38
N ILE A 101 -3.53 -23.35 12.81
CA ILE A 101 -2.45 -23.75 13.72
C ILE A 101 -1.08 -23.65 13.00
N ALA A 102 -0.99 -24.00 11.72
CA ALA A 102 0.23 -23.85 10.94
C ALA A 102 0.66 -22.38 10.83
N LEU A 103 -0.31 -21.47 10.62
CA LEU A 103 -0.07 -20.02 10.64
C LEU A 103 0.48 -19.56 12.00
N GLN A 104 -0.05 -20.07 13.11
CA GLN A 104 0.47 -19.72 14.44
C GLN A 104 1.90 -20.24 14.67
N PHE A 105 2.24 -21.43 14.19
CA PHE A 105 3.61 -21.96 14.23
C PHE A 105 4.56 -21.17 13.33
N GLU A 106 4.07 -20.64 12.20
CA GLU A 106 4.83 -19.76 11.33
C GLU A 106 5.06 -18.39 11.96
N ILE A 107 4.06 -17.83 12.65
CA ILE A 107 4.20 -16.61 13.46
C ILE A 107 5.19 -16.84 14.59
N ASN A 108 5.06 -17.92 15.35
CA ASN A 108 5.96 -18.22 16.47
C ASN A 108 7.39 -18.50 16.00
N ARG A 109 7.56 -19.21 14.88
CA ARG A 109 8.86 -19.43 14.24
C ARG A 109 9.42 -18.14 13.63
N SER A 110 8.58 -17.21 13.19
CA SER A 110 9.03 -15.88 12.75
C SER A 110 9.54 -15.07 13.93
N LEU A 111 8.82 -15.11 15.07
CA LEU A 111 9.21 -14.47 16.32
C LEU A 111 10.46 -15.12 16.97
N GLU A 112 10.63 -16.44 16.82
CA GLU A 112 11.84 -17.17 17.24
C GLU A 112 13.01 -17.00 16.24
N SER A 113 12.74 -16.87 14.93
CA SER A 113 13.75 -16.55 13.91
C SER A 113 14.28 -15.12 14.00
N GLU A 114 13.55 -14.22 14.68
CA GLU A 114 14.07 -12.91 15.10
C GLU A 114 15.04 -13.02 16.30
N THR A 115 15.11 -14.17 16.99
CA THR A 115 16.02 -14.39 18.14
C THR A 115 17.18 -15.34 17.85
N PHE A 116 17.13 -16.21 16.84
CA PHE A 116 18.27 -17.05 16.45
C PHE A 116 18.26 -17.39 14.93
N GLU A 117 18.69 -16.45 14.09
CA GLU A 117 19.44 -16.71 12.85
C GLU A 117 20.12 -15.40 12.39
N GLN A 118 21.24 -15.11 13.05
CA GLN A 118 22.33 -14.34 12.46
C GLN A 118 22.97 -15.20 11.36
N ASP A 119 22.82 -14.81 10.09
CA ASP A 119 23.97 -14.44 9.26
C ASP A 119 23.58 -13.87 7.88
N GLU A 120 24.24 -12.75 7.55
CA GLU A 120 24.50 -12.17 6.22
C GLU A 120 23.33 -11.53 5.42
N ARG A 121 22.77 -10.44 5.96
CA ARG A 121 22.37 -9.28 5.14
C ARG A 121 22.97 -8.01 5.73
N ASP A 122 23.82 -7.37 4.94
CA ASP A 122 24.49 -6.07 5.12
C ASP A 122 24.67 -5.58 6.56
N GLU A 123 25.80 -5.97 7.15
CA GLU A 123 26.39 -5.37 8.35
C GLU A 123 26.74 -3.87 8.18
N SER A 124 26.60 -3.27 7.00
CA SER A 124 27.20 -1.95 6.71
C SER A 124 26.29 -0.72 6.89
N ASP A 125 25.12 -0.83 7.52
CA ASP A 125 24.22 0.34 7.62
C ASP A 125 23.80 0.74 9.05
N MET A 126 24.27 0.09 10.10
CA MET A 126 24.24 0.64 11.47
C MET A 126 25.52 0.26 12.24
N ASP A 127 26.67 0.34 11.57
CA ASP A 127 27.96 0.20 12.22
C ASP A 127 28.05 1.11 13.46
N ALA A 128 28.69 0.60 14.52
CA ALA A 128 29.10 1.42 15.65
C ALA A 128 29.81 2.64 15.08
N PRO A 129 29.44 3.89 15.44
CA PRO A 129 30.07 5.06 14.84
C PRO A 129 31.58 5.08 15.13
N GLU A 130 32.39 4.50 14.25
CA GLU A 130 33.85 4.36 14.41
C GLU A 130 34.53 5.74 14.51
N GLU A 131 33.86 6.80 14.04
CA GLU A 131 34.34 8.18 14.10
C GLU A 131 33.34 9.16 14.75
N LEU A 132 32.80 8.83 15.92
CA LEU A 132 32.16 9.86 16.77
C LEU A 132 33.25 10.66 17.51
N ARG A 133 33.74 11.74 16.87
CA ARG A 133 34.88 12.56 17.36
C ARG A 133 34.75 12.88 18.85
N GLY A 134 35.71 12.41 19.65
CA GLY A 134 35.77 12.64 21.09
C GLY A 134 35.16 11.53 21.95
N TYR A 135 34.57 10.50 21.34
CA TYR A 135 34.00 9.32 22.00
C TYR A 135 34.65 8.04 21.48
N ARG A 136 34.89 7.10 22.39
CA ARG A 136 35.29 5.73 22.08
C ARG A 136 34.15 4.80 22.44
N ILE A 137 33.56 4.15 21.45
CA ILE A 137 32.48 3.18 21.68
C ILE A 137 33.09 1.91 22.28
N GLU A 138 32.46 1.38 23.31
CA GLU A 138 32.92 0.18 24.04
C GLU A 138 32.09 -1.04 23.66
N GLU A 139 30.76 -0.98 23.83
CA GLU A 139 29.84 -2.10 23.57
C GLU A 139 28.41 -1.60 23.29
N GLU A 140 27.60 -2.42 22.63
CA GLU A 140 26.15 -2.20 22.53
C GLU A 140 25.47 -2.67 23.82
N ILE A 141 24.62 -1.81 24.40
CA ILE A 141 23.91 -2.09 25.67
C ILE A 141 22.39 -2.22 25.51
N GLY A 142 21.85 -1.92 24.33
CA GLY A 142 20.43 -2.15 24.05
C GLY A 142 20.03 -1.76 22.63
N ARG A 143 19.14 -2.57 22.03
CA ARG A 143 18.57 -2.36 20.70
C ARG A 143 17.07 -2.23 20.77
N GLY A 144 16.54 -1.14 20.23
CA GLY A 144 15.11 -0.94 20.04
C GLY A 144 14.74 -0.95 18.56
N SER A 145 13.44 -0.97 18.26
CA SER A 145 12.88 -1.00 16.90
C SER A 145 13.28 0.19 16.00
N ALA A 146 13.72 1.33 16.57
CA ALA A 146 14.09 2.54 15.83
C ALA A 146 15.40 3.20 16.32
N SER A 147 16.18 2.53 17.18
CA SER A 147 17.41 3.08 17.75
C SER A 147 18.33 2.02 18.36
N ILE A 148 19.64 2.28 18.39
CA ILE A 148 20.64 1.45 19.09
C ILE A 148 21.32 2.29 20.17
N VAL A 149 21.54 1.71 21.35
CA VAL A 149 22.21 2.35 22.49
C VAL A 149 23.56 1.69 22.72
N TYR A 150 24.61 2.49 22.71
CA TYR A 150 25.98 2.07 22.94
C TYR A 150 26.50 2.62 24.27
N ARG A 151 27.29 1.83 24.99
CA ARG A 151 28.20 2.34 26.01
C ARG A 151 29.44 2.91 25.32
N ALA A 152 29.86 4.09 25.74
CA ALA A 152 31.04 4.75 25.19
C ALA A 152 31.81 5.52 26.28
N ARG A 153 33.08 5.82 26.00
CA ARG A 153 33.94 6.67 26.84
C ARG A 153 34.21 8.00 26.14
N GLN A 154 33.74 9.09 26.74
CA GLN A 154 34.13 10.43 26.32
C GLN A 154 35.60 10.66 26.69
N MET A 155 36.39 11.23 25.78
CA MET A 155 37.83 11.42 25.98
C MET A 155 38.16 12.71 26.75
N SER A 156 37.32 13.75 26.65
CA SER A 156 37.53 15.03 27.32
C SER A 156 36.19 15.75 27.60
N PRO A 157 35.76 15.87 28.87
CA PRO A 157 36.32 15.21 30.05
C PRO A 157 36.21 13.68 29.97
N GLU A 158 37.12 12.98 30.64
CA GLU A 158 37.10 11.51 30.64
C GLU A 158 35.94 10.98 31.50
N ARG A 159 34.94 10.37 30.86
CA ARG A 159 33.80 9.73 31.54
C ARG A 159 33.12 8.68 30.67
N THR A 160 32.45 7.72 31.29
CA THR A 160 31.60 6.75 30.59
C THR A 160 30.21 7.35 30.37
N VAL A 161 29.64 7.13 29.18
CA VAL A 161 28.38 7.68 28.70
C VAL A 161 27.60 6.61 27.94
N ALA A 162 26.29 6.80 27.80
CA ALA A 162 25.45 6.07 26.85
C ALA A 162 25.23 6.93 25.60
N ILE A 163 25.31 6.35 24.41
CA ILE A 163 25.07 7.01 23.13
C ILE A 163 23.91 6.32 22.44
N LYS A 164 22.77 7.00 22.31
CA LYS A 164 21.61 6.51 21.57
C LYS A 164 21.63 7.05 20.15
N THR A 165 21.75 6.15 19.18
CA THR A 165 21.74 6.46 17.75
C THR A 165 20.34 6.21 17.19
N LEU A 166 19.72 7.23 16.59
CA LEU A 166 18.41 7.12 15.94
C LEU A 166 18.59 6.79 14.44
N ALA A 167 17.70 5.96 13.88
CA ALA A 167 17.70 5.64 12.45
C ALA A 167 17.49 6.90 11.57
N SER A 168 18.17 6.98 10.42
CA SER A 168 18.00 8.09 9.47
C SER A 168 16.88 7.79 8.47
N ASN A 169 15.88 8.67 8.39
CA ASN A 169 14.92 8.68 7.28
C ASN A 169 15.08 9.98 6.48
N GLU A 170 15.34 9.86 5.16
CA GLU A 170 15.63 10.98 4.24
C GLU A 170 14.42 11.85 3.85
N LEU A 171 13.26 11.69 4.48
CA LEU A 171 12.05 12.41 4.10
C LEU A 171 11.65 13.35 5.25
N HIS A 172 11.51 14.64 4.93
CA HIS A 172 10.98 15.75 5.76
C HIS A 172 12.00 16.62 6.53
N THR A 173 12.43 17.70 5.88
CA THR A 173 13.27 18.79 6.45
C THR A 173 12.61 19.56 7.61
N GLY A 174 11.28 19.52 7.73
CA GLY A 174 10.52 20.19 8.81
C GLY A 174 10.58 19.50 10.17
N LEU A 175 10.59 18.17 10.21
CA LEU A 175 10.64 17.37 11.45
C LEU A 175 12.01 17.46 12.13
N ARG A 176 13.08 17.50 11.33
CA ARG A 176 14.48 17.58 11.81
C ARG A 176 14.77 18.83 12.64
N SER A 177 14.23 19.99 12.21
CA SER A 177 14.37 21.27 12.92
C SER A 177 13.62 21.30 14.25
N ARG A 178 12.60 20.45 14.43
CA ARG A 178 11.86 20.29 15.69
C ARG A 178 12.59 19.34 16.63
N GLN A 179 13.11 18.22 16.13
CA GLN A 179 13.88 17.24 16.89
C GLN A 179 15.14 17.85 17.54
N LEU A 180 15.90 18.64 16.78
CA LEU A 180 17.07 19.36 17.31
C LEU A 180 16.69 20.39 18.40
N ARG A 181 15.52 21.02 18.28
CA ARG A 181 14.99 21.94 19.30
C ARG A 181 14.58 21.20 20.57
N GLU A 182 13.86 20.09 20.46
CA GLU A 182 13.43 19.30 21.62
C GLU A 182 14.63 18.66 22.35
N ALA A 183 15.60 18.10 21.61
CA ALA A 183 16.84 17.58 22.19
C ALA A 183 17.65 18.68 22.92
N ALA A 184 17.69 19.90 22.38
CA ALA A 184 18.35 21.03 23.02
C ALA A 184 17.64 21.54 24.29
N ILE A 185 16.32 21.37 24.39
CA ILE A 185 15.55 21.69 25.61
C ILE A 185 15.75 20.58 26.65
N LEU A 186 15.69 19.31 26.25
CA LEU A 186 15.94 18.16 27.14
C LEU A 186 17.34 18.23 27.79
N ALA A 187 18.37 18.63 27.04
CA ALA A 187 19.73 18.79 27.56
C ALA A 187 19.86 19.89 28.64
N LYS A 188 18.89 20.80 28.76
CA LYS A 188 18.87 21.85 29.80
C LYS A 188 18.22 21.38 31.10
N ILE A 189 17.45 20.29 31.07
CA ILE A 189 16.76 19.76 32.24
C ILE A 189 17.79 19.04 33.11
N GLN A 190 17.92 19.47 34.36
CA GLN A 190 18.75 18.82 35.37
C GLN A 190 17.87 18.41 36.54
N HIS A 191 17.53 17.12 36.61
CA HIS A 191 16.71 16.56 37.67
C HIS A 191 17.26 15.18 38.08
N PRO A 192 17.33 14.83 39.38
CA PRO A 192 17.91 13.56 39.84
C PRO A 192 17.18 12.30 39.35
N ASN A 193 15.94 12.45 38.86
CA ASN A 193 15.11 11.35 38.36
C ASN A 193 14.84 11.45 36.84
N VAL A 194 15.61 12.25 36.11
CA VAL A 194 15.57 12.33 34.63
C VAL A 194 16.98 12.09 34.10
N VAL A 195 17.14 11.23 33.10
CA VAL A 195 18.45 10.94 32.51
C VAL A 195 19.06 12.24 31.97
N ARG A 196 20.31 12.51 32.35
CA ARG A 196 20.99 13.71 31.91
C ARG A 196 21.50 13.53 30.48
N ILE A 197 21.01 14.35 29.56
CA ILE A 197 21.57 14.46 28.21
C ILE A 197 22.75 15.43 28.25
N TYR A 198 23.92 14.97 27.84
CA TYR A 198 25.12 15.78 27.79
C TYR A 198 25.22 16.58 26.50
N GLU A 199 24.94 15.93 25.37
CA GLU A 199 24.95 16.58 24.06
C GLU A 199 24.17 15.77 23.02
N ALA A 200 23.78 16.44 21.94
CA ALA A 200 23.21 15.84 20.74
C ALA A 200 24.16 16.10 19.57
N ILE A 201 24.59 15.03 18.89
CA ILE A 201 25.59 15.06 17.83
C ILE A 201 24.93 14.60 16.54
N GLU A 202 25.12 15.36 15.48
CA GLU A 202 24.70 14.98 14.14
C GLU A 202 25.92 14.46 13.39
N ASN A 203 25.90 13.19 12.97
CA ASN A 203 26.98 12.57 12.21
C ASN A 203 26.38 11.61 11.16
N GLY A 204 26.88 11.65 9.92
CA GLY A 204 26.41 10.76 8.84
C GLY A 204 24.89 10.82 8.56
N GLY A 205 24.24 11.97 8.74
CA GLY A 205 22.78 12.09 8.57
C GLY A 205 21.94 11.55 9.73
N ARG A 206 22.57 11.01 10.78
CA ARG A 206 21.93 10.43 11.97
C ARG A 206 22.08 11.34 13.19
N LEU A 207 21.12 11.24 14.10
CA LEU A 207 21.15 11.93 15.38
C LEU A 207 21.61 10.97 16.48
N HIS A 208 22.68 11.36 17.18
CA HIS A 208 23.25 10.64 18.32
C HIS A 208 23.03 11.45 19.59
N LEU A 209 22.38 10.88 20.59
CA LEU A 209 22.16 11.51 21.89
C LEU A 209 23.15 10.93 22.89
N VAL A 210 24.07 11.76 23.37
CA VAL A 210 25.02 11.39 24.42
C VAL A 210 24.40 11.70 25.77
N MET A 211 24.25 10.69 26.61
CA MET A 211 23.57 10.77 27.89
C MET A 211 24.34 10.06 29.01
N GLU A 212 23.94 10.32 30.25
CA GLU A 212 24.43 9.62 31.42
C GLU A 212 24.16 8.12 31.32
N LEU A 213 25.20 7.31 31.55
CA LEU A 213 25.05 5.86 31.66
C LEU A 213 24.53 5.53 33.06
N ILE A 214 23.38 4.87 33.13
CA ILE A 214 22.80 4.39 34.39
C ILE A 214 23.02 2.89 34.51
N ASP A 215 23.85 2.50 35.48
CA ASP A 215 24.10 1.09 35.79
C ASP A 215 22.97 0.55 36.67
N GLY A 216 22.04 -0.19 36.05
CA GLY A 216 20.96 -0.90 36.75
C GLY A 216 19.83 -1.37 35.82
N PRO A 217 18.98 -2.29 36.28
CA PRO A 217 17.90 -2.86 35.46
C PRO A 217 16.80 -1.84 35.20
N THR A 218 15.95 -2.13 34.21
CA THR A 218 14.70 -1.39 34.03
C THR A 218 13.70 -1.71 35.16
N LEU A 219 12.72 -0.83 35.38
CA LEU A 219 11.65 -1.07 36.36
C LEU A 219 10.82 -2.33 35.99
N ALA A 220 10.69 -2.61 34.68
CA ALA A 220 10.07 -3.85 34.19
C ALA A 220 10.83 -5.09 34.67
N GLU A 221 12.14 -5.12 34.49
CA GLU A 221 13.01 -6.22 34.90
C GLU A 221 13.07 -6.38 36.43
N GLN A 222 13.15 -5.26 37.16
CA GLN A 222 13.22 -5.30 38.63
C GLN A 222 11.94 -5.87 39.25
N THR A 223 10.77 -5.55 38.69
CA THR A 223 9.49 -6.01 39.23
C THR A 223 9.10 -7.39 38.72
N GLY A 224 9.44 -7.74 37.47
CA GLY A 224 9.12 -9.04 36.87
C GLY A 224 7.63 -9.39 36.94
N GLY A 225 6.74 -8.38 36.87
CA GLY A 225 5.29 -8.55 37.01
C GLY A 225 4.81 -8.83 38.45
N ARG A 226 5.67 -8.67 39.47
CA ARG A 226 5.27 -8.81 40.87
C ARG A 226 4.84 -7.47 41.46
N PRO A 227 3.74 -7.42 42.24
CA PRO A 227 3.32 -6.19 42.90
C PRO A 227 4.34 -5.77 43.97
N LEU A 228 4.62 -4.48 44.05
CA LEU A 228 5.41 -3.86 45.11
C LEU A 228 4.54 -3.59 46.34
N LYS A 229 5.19 -3.38 47.49
CA LYS A 229 4.47 -2.91 48.68
C LYS A 229 3.85 -1.53 48.38
N PRO A 230 2.63 -1.25 48.87
CA PRO A 230 1.92 -0.02 48.49
C PRO A 230 2.68 1.28 48.76
N ASN A 231 3.44 1.33 49.87
CA ASN A 231 4.27 2.49 50.19
C ASN A 231 5.47 2.63 49.25
N ASP A 232 6.12 1.52 48.90
CA ASP A 232 7.28 1.53 47.99
C ASP A 232 6.84 1.96 46.57
N ALA A 233 5.69 1.47 46.11
CA ALA A 233 5.07 1.91 44.86
C ALA A 233 4.72 3.41 44.89
N ALA A 234 4.16 3.90 45.99
CA ALA A 234 3.82 5.32 46.15
C ALA A 234 5.07 6.23 46.15
N VAL A 235 6.18 5.79 46.76
CA VAL A 235 7.46 6.52 46.75
C VAL A 235 8.00 6.64 45.32
N LEU A 236 7.99 5.54 44.56
CA LEU A 236 8.49 5.53 43.17
C LEU A 236 7.65 6.42 42.25
N ILE A 237 6.32 6.28 42.28
CA ILE A 237 5.44 7.10 41.44
C ILE A 237 5.52 8.58 41.81
N ARG A 238 5.69 8.90 43.10
CA ARG A 238 5.93 10.29 43.52
C ARG A 238 7.21 10.85 42.88
N GLN A 239 8.33 10.12 42.92
CA GLN A 239 9.59 10.55 42.30
C GLN A 239 9.42 10.77 40.78
N LEU A 240 8.73 9.86 40.11
CA LEU A 240 8.47 9.97 38.66
C LEU A 240 7.52 11.14 38.33
N ALA A 241 6.52 11.41 39.16
CA ALA A 241 5.60 12.52 38.99
C ALA A 241 6.29 13.89 39.21
N GLU A 242 7.18 14.00 40.20
CA GLU A 242 8.03 15.17 40.41
C GLU A 242 8.95 15.42 39.20
N ALA A 243 9.57 14.36 38.69
CA ALA A 243 10.42 14.41 37.50
C ALA A 243 9.64 14.86 36.25
N MET A 244 8.48 14.26 35.99
CA MET A 244 7.65 14.62 34.83
C MET A 244 7.08 16.03 34.93
N HIS A 245 6.81 16.53 36.14
CA HIS A 245 6.40 17.92 36.30
C HIS A 245 7.49 18.90 35.84
N GLU A 246 8.75 18.64 36.20
CA GLU A 246 9.89 19.46 35.75
C GLU A 246 10.05 19.41 34.23
N VAL A 247 9.85 18.24 33.61
CA VAL A 247 9.84 18.08 32.15
C VAL A 247 8.71 18.88 31.50
N HIS A 248 7.49 18.78 32.05
CA HIS A 248 6.31 19.50 31.56
C HIS A 248 6.45 21.02 31.70
N ALA A 249 7.07 21.50 32.79
CA ALA A 249 7.32 22.93 33.02
C ALA A 249 8.25 23.53 31.95
N ASN A 250 9.12 22.71 31.36
CA ASN A 250 9.99 23.08 30.25
C ASN A 250 9.34 22.86 28.86
N GLY A 251 8.05 22.52 28.81
CA GLY A 251 7.26 22.40 27.58
C GLY A 251 7.48 21.10 26.79
N ILE A 252 8.09 20.08 27.41
CA ILE A 252 8.33 18.77 26.80
C ILE A 252 7.30 17.76 27.32
N LEU A 253 6.88 16.83 26.48
CA LEU A 253 6.03 15.69 26.83
C LEU A 253 6.79 14.39 26.56
N HIS A 254 6.57 13.35 27.36
CA HIS A 254 7.29 12.08 27.18
C HIS A 254 6.66 11.20 26.10
N ARG A 255 5.33 11.02 26.12
CA ARG A 255 4.51 10.31 25.11
C ARG A 255 4.71 8.80 24.97
N ASP A 256 5.72 8.23 25.61
CA ASP A 256 5.97 6.78 25.66
C ASP A 256 6.43 6.32 27.06
N LEU A 257 5.75 6.77 28.12
CA LEU A 257 6.09 6.32 29.49
C LEU A 257 5.62 4.89 29.71
N LYS A 258 6.57 4.01 30.09
CA LYS A 258 6.34 2.60 30.41
C LYS A 258 7.45 2.07 31.33
N PRO A 259 7.27 0.94 32.02
CA PRO A 259 8.27 0.41 32.95
C PRO A 259 9.65 0.12 32.32
N SER A 260 9.72 -0.19 31.01
CA SER A 260 10.99 -0.42 30.31
C SER A 260 11.80 0.87 30.08
N ASN A 261 11.15 2.04 30.15
CA ASN A 261 11.78 3.36 29.93
C ASN A 261 12.13 4.05 31.27
N ILE A 262 12.13 3.28 32.37
CA ILE A 262 12.49 3.75 33.70
C ILE A 262 13.64 2.87 34.19
N LEU A 263 14.81 3.45 34.40
CA LEU A 263 16.00 2.78 34.89
C LEU A 263 16.11 2.93 36.41
N MET A 264 16.58 1.87 37.07
CA MET A 264 16.66 1.81 38.52
C MET A 264 18.11 1.84 38.94
N THR A 265 18.52 2.89 39.66
CA THR A 265 19.90 2.99 40.13
C THR A 265 20.19 1.97 41.22
N VAL A 266 21.47 1.66 41.44
CA VAL A 266 21.94 0.83 42.57
C VAL A 266 21.48 1.39 43.93
N SER A 267 21.23 2.70 44.02
CA SER A 267 20.72 3.37 45.22
C SER A 267 19.19 3.30 45.37
N GLY A 268 18.48 2.64 44.45
CA GLY A 268 17.03 2.46 44.47
C GLY A 268 16.21 3.65 43.96
N ASN A 269 16.82 4.59 43.23
CA ASN A 269 16.10 5.72 42.64
C ASN A 269 15.65 5.38 41.20
N ALA A 270 14.46 5.83 40.82
CA ALA A 270 13.95 5.70 39.47
C ALA A 270 14.39 6.88 38.58
N ILE A 271 14.91 6.59 37.40
CA ILE A 271 15.37 7.57 36.41
C ILE A 271 14.60 7.36 35.10
N ILE A 272 13.93 8.42 34.64
CA ILE A 272 13.19 8.42 33.37
C ILE A 272 14.18 8.58 32.21
N THR A 273 14.06 7.70 31.21
CA THR A 273 14.84 7.73 29.97
C THR A 273 13.91 7.63 28.75
N ASP A 274 14.48 7.77 27.54
CA ASP A 274 13.81 7.50 26.27
C ASP A 274 12.57 8.37 25.96
N PHE A 275 12.76 9.69 26.05
CA PHE A 275 11.81 10.69 25.56
C PHE A 275 11.52 10.45 24.06
N GLY A 276 10.23 10.48 23.68
CA GLY A 276 9.69 10.01 22.40
C GLY A 276 10.09 10.76 21.12
N LEU A 277 11.35 11.19 20.98
CA LEU A 277 11.92 11.88 19.82
C LEU A 277 11.80 11.08 18.50
N ALA A 278 11.68 9.74 18.59
CA ALA A 278 11.54 8.83 17.46
C ALA A 278 10.10 8.74 16.91
N LYS A 279 9.06 8.99 17.71
CA LYS A 279 7.64 8.81 17.29
C LYS A 279 7.16 9.85 16.29
N TRP A 280 7.86 10.97 16.17
CA TRP A 280 7.57 12.01 15.18
C TRP A 280 7.82 11.56 13.72
N LEU A 281 8.57 10.47 13.52
CA LEU A 281 8.93 9.95 12.19
C LEU A 281 7.78 9.22 11.48
N CYS A 282 6.72 8.84 12.21
CA CYS A 282 5.65 7.97 11.69
C CYS A 282 4.31 8.68 11.46
N GLU A 283 4.20 9.99 11.72
CA GLU A 283 2.89 10.67 11.75
C GLU A 283 2.30 11.00 10.36
N ASP A 284 3.06 10.90 9.26
CA ASP A 284 2.60 11.40 7.95
C ASP A 284 2.32 10.35 6.86
N ASN A 285 2.36 9.04 7.14
CA ASN A 285 1.86 8.06 6.15
C ASN A 285 1.34 6.79 6.81
N SER A 286 0.17 6.33 6.33
CA SER A 286 -0.44 5.02 6.55
C SER A 286 -0.91 4.69 7.98
N LEU A 287 -2.14 5.08 8.30
CA LEU A 287 -2.94 4.50 9.41
C LEU A 287 -3.59 3.14 9.03
N THR A 288 -3.04 2.41 8.05
CA THR A 288 -3.54 1.09 7.63
C THR A 288 -2.41 0.15 7.18
N THR A 289 -1.32 0.12 7.94
CA THR A 289 -0.31 -0.95 7.87
C THR A 289 -0.16 -1.48 9.28
N GLU A 290 -0.50 -2.75 9.49
CA GLU A 290 -0.67 -3.39 10.81
C GLU A 290 0.60 -3.47 11.68
N ASN A 291 1.74 -2.91 11.25
CA ASN A 291 3.02 -3.00 11.98
C ASN A 291 3.68 -1.66 12.37
N SER A 292 3.03 -0.49 12.21
CA SER A 292 3.65 0.81 12.55
C SER A 292 3.09 1.53 13.79
N LEU A 293 2.18 0.91 14.56
CA LEU A 293 1.73 1.41 15.88
C LEU A 293 2.76 1.08 16.96
N LEU A 294 3.86 1.82 16.93
CA LEU A 294 5.03 1.58 17.77
C LEU A 294 4.82 2.15 19.18
N GLY A 295 4.23 1.35 20.07
CA GLY A 295 4.12 1.57 21.51
C GLY A 295 3.42 0.40 22.19
N THR A 296 3.71 0.13 23.46
CA THR A 296 2.97 -0.88 24.23
C THR A 296 1.59 -0.29 24.57
N PRO A 297 0.50 -0.70 23.90
CA PRO A 297 -0.81 -0.05 23.98
C PRO A 297 -1.40 0.02 25.40
N ALA A 298 -0.95 -0.85 26.30
CA ALA A 298 -1.44 -0.98 27.67
C ALA A 298 -1.21 0.26 28.56
N TYR A 299 -0.23 1.12 28.23
CA TYR A 299 0.09 2.34 29.00
C TYR A 299 -0.37 3.64 28.32
N MET A 300 -0.89 3.53 27.09
CA MET A 300 -1.26 4.66 26.27
C MET A 300 -2.55 5.32 26.76
N ALA A 301 -2.60 6.65 26.76
CA ALA A 301 -3.82 7.38 27.13
C ALA A 301 -4.92 7.22 26.04
N PRO A 302 -6.22 7.22 26.41
CA PRO A 302 -7.32 7.08 25.45
C PRO A 302 -7.28 8.08 24.30
N GLU A 303 -6.88 9.32 24.57
CA GLU A 303 -6.73 10.37 23.57
C GLU A 303 -5.56 10.15 22.60
N GLN A 304 -4.54 9.37 23.00
CA GLN A 304 -3.42 8.97 22.13
C GLN A 304 -3.82 7.77 21.25
N ALA A 305 -4.67 6.86 21.75
CA ALA A 305 -5.22 5.74 20.98
C ALA A 305 -6.15 6.17 19.82
N LEU A 306 -6.64 7.42 19.84
CA LEU A 306 -7.53 7.99 18.81
C LEU A 306 -6.78 8.67 17.63
N GLY A 307 -5.44 8.70 17.63
CA GLY A 307 -4.63 9.14 16.48
C GLY A 307 -4.66 10.63 16.14
N GLY A 308 -5.05 11.51 17.07
CA GLY A 308 -5.16 12.96 16.82
C GLY A 308 -3.83 13.72 17.05
N PRO A 309 -3.31 14.50 16.08
CA PRO A 309 -2.05 15.26 16.20
C PRO A 309 -2.10 16.47 17.16
N ALA A 310 -3.23 16.74 17.82
CA ALA A 310 -3.46 17.94 18.64
C ALA A 310 -3.86 17.69 20.12
N THR A 311 -3.90 16.44 20.60
CA THR A 311 -4.48 16.10 21.92
C THR A 311 -3.49 15.68 23.02
N SER A 312 -2.19 15.65 22.76
CA SER A 312 -1.19 15.30 23.78
C SER A 312 -0.95 16.48 24.73
N ALA A 313 -1.62 16.48 25.89
CA ALA A 313 -1.39 17.40 26.99
C ALA A 313 -0.58 16.69 28.12
N PRO A 314 -0.03 17.42 29.11
CA PRO A 314 0.62 16.84 30.30
C PRO A 314 -0.20 15.73 31.00
N THR A 315 -1.53 15.79 30.89
CA THR A 315 -2.49 14.82 31.40
C THR A 315 -2.40 13.42 30.77
N ALA A 316 -1.80 13.29 29.57
CA ALA A 316 -1.55 12.00 28.93
C ALA A 316 -0.37 11.25 29.58
N ASP A 317 0.70 11.97 29.95
CA ASP A 317 1.80 11.39 30.73
C ASP A 317 1.35 11.04 32.16
N VAL A 318 0.43 11.83 32.75
CA VAL A 318 -0.21 11.51 34.04
C VAL A 318 -1.00 10.19 33.97
N TYR A 319 -1.71 9.94 32.87
CA TYR A 319 -2.39 8.66 32.64
C TYR A 319 -1.39 7.51 32.57
N SER A 320 -0.30 7.69 31.82
CA SER A 320 0.75 6.68 31.67
C SER A 320 1.40 6.33 33.03
N LEU A 321 1.68 7.35 33.86
CA LEU A 321 2.11 7.14 35.25
C LEU A 321 1.06 6.40 36.09
N GLY A 322 -0.22 6.66 35.88
CA GLY A 322 -1.33 5.93 36.50
C GLY A 322 -1.36 4.44 36.12
N ALA A 323 -1.10 4.13 34.84
CA ALA A 323 -1.03 2.75 34.35
C ALA A 323 0.18 2.00 34.92
N ILE A 324 1.35 2.65 35.00
CA ILE A 324 2.53 2.12 35.70
C ILE A 324 2.21 1.91 37.18
N PHE A 325 1.56 2.87 37.83
CA PHE A 325 1.20 2.76 39.24
C PHE A 325 0.26 1.58 39.49
N TYR A 326 -0.74 1.39 38.62
CA TYR A 326 -1.64 0.25 38.67
C TYR A 326 -0.89 -1.08 38.59
N GLU A 327 0.08 -1.19 37.69
CA GLU A 327 0.92 -2.37 37.57
C GLU A 327 1.80 -2.60 38.79
N LEU A 328 2.46 -1.56 39.31
CA LEU A 328 3.25 -1.68 40.54
C LEU A 328 2.40 -2.13 41.74
N LEU A 329 1.11 -1.78 41.78
CA LEU A 329 0.21 -2.20 42.85
C LEU A 329 -0.36 -3.60 42.66
N THR A 330 -0.58 -4.05 41.42
CA THR A 330 -1.37 -5.26 41.13
C THR A 330 -0.59 -6.39 40.46
N GLY A 331 0.63 -6.11 39.98
CA GLY A 331 1.46 -7.03 39.21
C GLY A 331 1.07 -7.17 37.73
N ARG A 332 0.08 -6.40 37.25
CA ARG A 332 -0.34 -6.43 35.84
C ARG A 332 -0.83 -5.06 35.38
N PRO A 333 -0.75 -4.72 34.08
CA PRO A 333 -1.30 -3.47 33.56
C PRO A 333 -2.84 -3.40 33.70
N PRO A 334 -3.45 -2.21 33.59
CA PRO A 334 -4.89 -2.01 33.79
C PRO A 334 -5.77 -2.75 32.76
N PHE A 335 -5.28 -2.91 31.53
CA PHE A 335 -5.97 -3.61 30.44
C PHE A 335 -5.06 -4.68 29.84
N VAL A 336 -5.61 -5.87 29.64
CA VAL A 336 -4.94 -7.03 29.01
C VAL A 336 -5.95 -7.68 28.08
N ALA A 337 -5.59 -7.86 26.82
CA ALA A 337 -6.40 -8.56 25.81
C ALA A 337 -5.51 -9.37 24.87
N ALA A 338 -6.12 -10.19 24.00
CA ALA A 338 -5.38 -11.07 23.10
C ALA A 338 -4.83 -10.33 21.87
N THR A 339 -5.52 -9.27 21.44
CA THR A 339 -5.13 -8.49 20.26
C THR A 339 -4.90 -7.00 20.58
N LEU A 340 -4.06 -6.35 19.79
CA LEU A 340 -3.77 -4.91 19.90
C LEU A 340 -5.07 -4.06 19.78
N ILE A 341 -5.93 -4.41 18.82
CA ILE A 341 -7.20 -3.72 18.56
C ILE A 341 -8.15 -3.84 19.77
N GLU A 342 -8.18 -5.00 20.41
CA GLU A 342 -8.94 -5.18 21.65
C GLU A 342 -8.37 -4.30 22.77
N ILE A 343 -7.05 -4.28 22.98
CA ILE A 343 -6.44 -3.42 24.03
C ILE A 343 -6.79 -1.95 23.78
N LEU A 344 -6.70 -1.46 22.53
CA LEU A 344 -7.06 -0.08 22.19
C LEU A 344 -8.56 0.20 22.43
N THR A 345 -9.43 -0.77 22.16
CA THR A 345 -10.86 -0.68 22.48
C THR A 345 -11.10 -0.64 23.99
N LEU A 346 -10.44 -1.50 24.77
CA LEU A 346 -10.54 -1.52 26.24
C LEU A 346 -10.03 -0.21 26.86
N VAL A 347 -8.91 0.31 26.37
CA VAL A 347 -8.34 1.61 26.78
C VAL A 347 -9.33 2.74 26.51
N ARG A 348 -10.13 2.68 25.44
CA ARG A 348 -11.12 3.71 25.12
C ARG A 348 -12.43 3.56 25.91
N GLU A 349 -12.94 2.35 26.05
CA GLU A 349 -14.34 2.14 26.42
C GLU A 349 -14.54 1.55 27.83
N GLN A 350 -13.57 0.80 28.35
CA GLN A 350 -13.73 0.07 29.61
C GLN A 350 -13.04 0.77 30.79
N GLU A 351 -13.74 0.94 31.91
CA GLU A 351 -13.11 1.37 33.17
C GLU A 351 -12.20 0.27 33.74
N PRO A 352 -11.01 0.62 34.29
CA PRO A 352 -10.11 -0.37 34.86
C PRO A 352 -10.71 -1.02 36.11
N LEU A 353 -10.40 -2.30 36.33
CA LEU A 353 -10.81 -3.01 37.54
C LEU A 353 -10.23 -2.32 38.78
N PRO A 354 -11.01 -1.96 39.81
CA PRO A 354 -10.46 -1.31 40.99
C PRO A 354 -9.36 -2.16 41.66
N PRO A 355 -8.16 -1.60 41.92
CA PRO A 355 -7.04 -2.34 42.51
C PRO A 355 -7.37 -3.15 43.77
N ARG A 356 -8.25 -2.68 44.66
CA ARG A 356 -8.65 -3.44 45.86
C ARG A 356 -9.46 -4.71 45.58
N LYS A 357 -9.97 -4.90 44.35
CA LYS A 357 -10.55 -6.19 43.95
C LYS A 357 -9.48 -7.24 43.67
N LEU A 358 -8.27 -6.82 43.29
CA LEU A 358 -7.13 -7.69 43.02
C LEU A 358 -6.24 -7.84 44.26
N VAL A 359 -6.07 -6.74 45.01
CA VAL A 359 -5.27 -6.68 46.23
C VAL A 359 -6.16 -6.17 47.39
N PRO A 360 -6.91 -7.07 48.08
CA PRO A 360 -7.92 -6.69 49.09
C PRO A 360 -7.43 -5.76 50.21
N ASN A 361 -6.15 -5.89 50.57
CA ASN A 361 -5.51 -5.14 51.66
C ASN A 361 -4.88 -3.80 51.21
N LEU A 362 -5.07 -3.38 49.96
CA LEU A 362 -4.56 -2.10 49.47
C LEU A 362 -5.25 -0.91 50.17
N PRO A 363 -4.50 0.11 50.64
CA PRO A 363 -5.06 1.35 51.18
C PRO A 363 -6.05 2.04 50.22
N ARG A 364 -7.16 2.55 50.76
CA ARG A 364 -8.20 3.22 49.95
C ARG A 364 -7.68 4.43 49.21
N ASP A 365 -6.83 5.20 49.87
CA ASP A 365 -6.27 6.44 49.35
C ASP A 365 -5.41 6.19 48.10
N LEU A 366 -4.58 5.13 48.10
CA LEU A 366 -3.78 4.76 46.91
C LEU A 366 -4.64 4.26 45.75
N GLN A 367 -5.73 3.53 46.03
CA GLN A 367 -6.69 3.20 44.98
C GLN A 367 -7.30 4.48 44.38
N THR A 368 -7.71 5.43 45.21
CA THR A 368 -8.32 6.69 44.75
C THR A 368 -7.36 7.50 43.88
N ILE A 369 -6.10 7.61 44.28
CA ILE A 369 -5.06 8.29 43.50
C ILE A 369 -4.85 7.57 42.15
N CYS A 370 -4.69 6.25 42.16
CA CYS A 370 -4.45 5.44 40.95
C CYS A 370 -5.60 5.55 39.95
N LEU A 371 -6.85 5.39 40.40
CA LEU A 371 -8.02 5.46 39.52
C LEU A 371 -8.24 6.88 38.96
N LYS A 372 -7.95 7.92 39.74
CA LYS A 372 -8.03 9.31 39.25
C LYS A 372 -7.05 9.59 38.11
N CYS A 373 -5.87 8.96 38.09
CA CYS A 373 -4.95 9.05 36.95
C CYS A 373 -5.50 8.35 35.70
N LEU A 374 -6.28 7.27 35.87
CA LEU A 374 -6.81 6.42 34.80
C LEU A 374 -8.20 6.83 34.29
N GLU A 375 -8.69 8.02 34.69
CA GLU A 375 -9.95 8.57 34.17
C GLU A 375 -9.89 8.75 32.65
N LYS A 376 -10.99 8.46 31.95
CA LYS A 376 -11.00 8.53 30.48
C LYS A 376 -10.92 9.96 29.98
N SER A 377 -11.60 10.89 30.64
CA SER A 377 -11.52 12.32 30.31
C SER A 377 -10.26 12.96 30.90
N PRO A 378 -9.44 13.69 30.11
CA PRO A 378 -8.29 14.41 30.62
C PRO A 378 -8.63 15.45 31.70
N THR A 379 -9.83 16.04 31.68
CA THR A 379 -10.26 17.06 32.65
C THR A 379 -10.54 16.50 34.04
N ASP A 380 -10.77 15.19 34.14
CA ASP A 380 -11.11 14.51 35.40
C ASP A 380 -9.85 13.92 36.07
N ARG A 381 -8.71 13.95 35.36
CA ARG A 381 -7.39 13.57 35.88
C ARG A 381 -6.78 14.72 36.69
N TYR A 382 -5.61 14.47 37.28
CA TYR A 382 -4.77 15.53 37.80
C TYR A 382 -4.33 16.46 36.67
N THR A 383 -4.47 17.77 36.87
CA THR A 383 -4.17 18.78 35.83
C THR A 383 -2.67 18.82 35.54
N THR A 384 -1.85 18.53 36.56
CA THR A 384 -0.40 18.50 36.47
C THR A 384 0.18 17.31 37.24
N ALA A 385 1.36 16.83 36.83
CA ALA A 385 2.07 15.77 37.55
C ALA A 385 2.43 16.16 39.01
N ASN A 386 2.58 17.45 39.31
CA ASN A 386 2.82 17.93 40.67
C ASN A 386 1.62 17.73 41.61
N GLU A 387 0.39 17.81 41.09
CA GLU A 387 -0.81 17.52 41.89
C GLU A 387 -0.85 16.04 42.29
N LEU A 388 -0.46 15.14 41.38
CA LEU A 388 -0.29 13.72 41.68
C LEU A 388 0.79 13.49 42.74
N ALA A 389 1.96 14.12 42.59
CA ALA A 389 3.04 14.04 43.57
C ALA A 389 2.61 14.57 44.95
N SER A 390 1.82 15.65 44.99
CA SER A 390 1.31 16.26 46.22
C SER A 390 0.35 15.33 46.98
N ASP A 391 -0.52 14.62 46.28
CA ASP A 391 -1.43 13.63 46.90
C ASP A 391 -0.67 12.39 47.41
N LEU A 392 0.33 11.92 46.67
CA LEU A 392 1.20 10.82 47.12
C LEU A 392 2.05 11.22 48.34
N ASN A 393 2.54 12.46 48.39
CA ASN A 393 3.24 13.01 49.55
C ASN A 393 2.36 13.02 50.80
N ARG A 394 1.10 13.46 50.67
CA ARG A 394 0.13 13.44 51.78
C ARG A 394 -0.11 12.03 52.28
N PHE A 395 -0.32 11.07 51.38
CA PHE A 395 -0.48 9.67 51.75
C PHE A 395 0.75 9.13 52.51
N LEU A 396 1.96 9.37 52.00
CA LEU A 396 3.20 8.91 52.63
C LEU A 396 3.45 9.56 54.00
N ALA A 397 2.98 10.80 54.20
CA ALA A 397 3.01 11.51 55.47
C ALA A 397 1.89 11.10 56.46
N GLY A 398 0.94 10.25 56.03
CA GLY A 398 -0.24 9.89 56.82
C GLY A 398 -1.29 11.01 56.93
N GLU A 399 -1.23 12.01 56.05
CA GLU A 399 -2.18 13.10 55.94
C GLU A 399 -3.35 12.74 55.01
N SER A 400 -4.47 13.44 55.14
CA SER A 400 -5.60 13.26 54.23
C SER A 400 -5.27 13.75 52.81
N ILE A 401 -5.43 12.87 51.83
CA ILE A 401 -5.32 13.19 50.40
C ILE A 401 -6.36 14.25 49.99
N LEU A 402 -6.05 15.11 49.02
CA LEU A 402 -6.97 16.13 48.51
C LEU A 402 -8.05 15.52 47.62
N SER A 403 -7.69 14.46 46.90
CA SER A 403 -8.62 13.67 46.10
C SER A 403 -9.53 12.84 47.00
N ARG A 404 -10.72 13.36 47.32
CA ARG A 404 -11.69 12.67 48.16
C ARG A 404 -12.30 11.49 47.38
N PRO A 405 -12.47 10.30 47.99
CA PRO A 405 -13.31 9.27 47.38
C PRO A 405 -14.73 9.82 47.21
N PRO A 406 -15.44 9.51 46.10
CA PRO A 406 -16.79 10.01 45.90
C PRO A 406 -17.66 9.55 47.06
N LEU A 407 -18.26 10.50 47.77
CA LEU A 407 -19.04 10.21 48.96
C LEU A 407 -20.39 9.60 48.53
N PRO A 408 -21.00 8.69 49.32
CA PRO A 408 -22.28 8.05 48.99
C PRO A 408 -23.41 9.02 48.61
N HIS A 409 -23.31 10.29 49.02
CA HIS A 409 -24.27 11.33 48.68
C HIS A 409 -24.16 11.84 47.22
N GLU A 410 -23.01 11.70 46.56
CA GLU A 410 -22.84 12.02 45.13
C GLU A 410 -23.46 10.93 44.24
N VAL A 411 -23.45 9.68 44.71
CA VAL A 411 -24.26 8.57 44.17
C VAL A 411 -25.74 8.75 44.52
N ALA A 412 -26.05 9.29 45.70
CA ALA A 412 -27.42 9.60 46.12
C ALA A 412 -28.04 10.78 45.35
N ILE A 413 -27.27 11.72 44.80
CA ILE A 413 -27.78 12.76 43.88
C ILE A 413 -28.25 12.13 42.55
N ARG A 414 -27.56 11.08 42.09
CA ARG A 414 -28.02 10.23 40.97
C ARG A 414 -29.25 9.39 41.35
N TRP A 415 -29.43 9.07 42.63
CA TRP A 415 -30.54 8.26 43.18
C TRP A 415 -31.77 9.07 43.61
N MET A 416 -31.60 10.35 43.96
CA MET A 416 -32.66 11.27 44.41
C MET A 416 -33.51 11.83 43.26
N ARG A 417 -33.16 11.53 42.01
CA ARG A 417 -34.11 11.62 40.89
C ARG A 417 -35.21 10.55 40.93
N ARG A 418 -35.22 9.62 41.90
CA ARG A 418 -36.09 8.43 41.84
C ARG A 418 -37.20 8.26 42.89
N ARG A 419 -37.22 8.77 44.14
CA ARG A 419 -38.43 8.66 45.03
C ARG A 419 -38.59 9.75 46.12
N PRO A 420 -39.82 10.18 46.47
CA PRO A 420 -40.11 11.46 47.13
C PRO A 420 -40.82 11.32 48.50
N GLU A 421 -40.10 11.09 49.59
CA GLU A 421 -40.73 10.88 50.93
C GLU A 421 -40.03 11.63 52.09
N TRP A 422 -38.92 12.33 51.87
CA TRP A 422 -38.14 12.95 52.98
C TRP A 422 -38.66 14.33 53.41
N ALA A 423 -40.00 14.46 53.36
CA ALA A 423 -40.82 15.62 53.67
C ALA A 423 -40.73 16.13 55.13
N VAL A 424 -39.71 15.73 55.90
CA VAL A 424 -39.53 16.14 57.30
C VAL A 424 -38.27 17.01 57.49
N ALA A 425 -37.35 17.06 56.53
CA ALA A 425 -36.18 17.97 56.60
C ALA A 425 -36.50 19.42 56.15
N ILE A 426 -37.69 19.64 55.57
CA ILE A 426 -38.08 20.88 54.88
C ILE A 426 -38.29 22.06 55.85
N THR A 427 -38.58 21.82 57.14
CA THR A 427 -38.88 22.91 58.08
C THR A 427 -37.65 23.59 58.68
N ALA A 428 -36.48 22.95 58.70
CA ALA A 428 -35.26 23.53 59.27
C ALA A 428 -34.44 24.36 58.26
N SER A 429 -34.53 24.04 56.96
CA SER A 429 -33.76 24.71 55.89
C SER A 429 -34.30 26.09 55.49
N PHE A 430 -35.57 26.40 55.76
CA PHE A 430 -36.21 27.66 55.34
C PHE A 430 -35.66 28.90 56.07
N LEU A 431 -35.20 28.76 57.31
CA LEU A 431 -34.71 29.87 58.13
C LEU A 431 -33.26 30.26 57.83
N LEU A 432 -32.45 29.35 57.29
CA LEU A 432 -31.06 29.60 56.90
C LEU A 432 -30.95 30.09 55.44
N ALA A 433 -31.87 29.65 54.58
CA ALA A 433 -31.91 30.03 53.16
C ALA A 433 -32.19 31.52 52.92
N SER A 434 -32.95 32.17 53.81
CA SER A 434 -33.37 33.57 53.65
C SER A 434 -32.23 34.58 53.88
N VAL A 435 -31.27 34.26 54.75
CA VAL A 435 -30.07 35.08 55.00
C VAL A 435 -29.03 34.91 53.89
N ILE A 436 -28.91 33.71 53.33
CA ILE A 436 -27.98 33.38 52.25
C ILE A 436 -28.47 33.93 50.89
N ALA A 437 -29.78 33.96 50.65
CA ALA A 437 -30.37 34.47 49.40
C ALA A 437 -30.05 35.94 49.11
N ILE A 438 -29.99 36.79 50.15
CA ILE A 438 -29.71 38.23 50.00
C ILE A 438 -28.23 38.47 49.67
N GLY A 439 -27.32 37.67 50.25
CA GLY A 439 -25.89 37.72 49.94
C GLY A 439 -25.54 37.14 48.56
N LEU A 440 -26.25 36.08 48.14
CA LEU A 440 -26.05 35.45 46.83
C LEU A 440 -26.51 36.35 45.67
N TRP A 441 -27.59 37.12 45.84
CA TRP A 441 -28.13 38.01 44.79
C TRP A 441 -27.14 39.12 44.37
N ALA A 442 -26.42 39.72 45.33
CA ALA A 442 -25.42 40.76 45.06
C ALA A 442 -24.12 40.23 44.43
N SER A 443 -23.77 38.96 44.67
CA SER A 443 -22.59 38.33 44.05
C SER A 443 -22.90 37.77 42.64
N ASN A 444 -24.13 37.32 42.41
CA ASN A 444 -24.57 36.79 41.11
C ASN A 444 -24.70 37.87 40.04
N SER A 445 -25.10 39.09 40.40
CA SER A 445 -25.18 40.20 39.43
C SER A 445 -23.80 40.59 38.88
N LYS A 446 -22.78 40.62 39.74
CA LYS A 446 -21.39 40.94 39.34
C LYS A 446 -20.73 39.80 38.55
N ARG A 447 -21.04 38.53 38.90
CA ARG A 447 -20.60 37.35 38.13
C ARG A 447 -21.24 37.30 36.74
N ARG A 448 -22.54 37.61 36.63
CA ARG A 448 -23.26 37.64 35.33
C ARG A 448 -22.66 38.63 34.34
N GLU A 449 -22.27 39.81 34.81
CA GLU A 449 -21.63 40.82 33.95
C GLU A 449 -20.24 40.38 33.47
N GLN A 450 -19.45 39.74 34.35
CA GLN A 450 -18.15 39.18 33.99
C GLN A 450 -18.27 38.01 33.02
N THR A 451 -19.24 37.11 33.22
CA THR A 451 -19.52 36.00 32.31
C THR A 451 -19.91 36.52 30.92
N ARG A 452 -20.79 37.52 30.83
CA ARG A 452 -21.20 38.13 29.53
C ARG A 452 -20.05 38.81 28.81
N SER A 453 -19.23 39.60 29.52
CA SER A 453 -18.05 40.24 28.92
C SER A 453 -17.03 39.20 28.45
N SER A 454 -16.76 38.16 29.24
CA SER A 454 -15.85 37.08 28.86
C SER A 454 -16.37 36.30 27.64
N PHE A 455 -17.69 36.19 27.49
CA PHE A 455 -18.30 35.51 26.36
C PHE A 455 -18.27 36.34 25.08
N VAL A 456 -18.45 37.67 25.16
CA VAL A 456 -18.23 38.58 24.02
C VAL A 456 -16.77 38.53 23.58
N ASP A 457 -15.83 38.48 24.52
CA ASP A 457 -14.41 38.32 24.19
C ASP A 457 -14.10 36.95 23.59
N ALA A 458 -14.74 35.89 24.08
CA ALA A 458 -14.64 34.56 23.47
C ALA A 458 -15.15 34.56 22.02
N ILE A 459 -16.31 35.15 21.73
CA ILE A 459 -16.82 35.32 20.36
C ILE A 459 -15.81 36.12 19.51
N GLY A 460 -15.32 37.24 20.03
CA GLY A 460 -14.38 38.12 19.32
C GLY A 460 -12.97 37.55 19.12
N THR A 461 -12.59 36.47 19.79
CA THR A 461 -11.24 35.85 19.69
C THR A 461 -11.27 34.41 19.21
N ALA A 462 -12.46 33.82 19.09
CA ALA A 462 -12.64 32.46 18.63
C ALA A 462 -12.14 32.25 17.20
N ASP A 463 -11.70 31.03 16.92
CA ASP A 463 -11.60 30.56 15.55
C ASP A 463 -12.99 30.61 14.90
N ILE A 464 -13.06 31.16 13.69
CA ILE A 464 -14.30 31.35 12.93
C ILE A 464 -15.09 30.04 12.76
N ARG A 465 -14.43 28.88 12.78
CA ARG A 465 -15.06 27.55 12.68
C ARG A 465 -15.85 27.15 13.93
N VAL A 466 -15.49 27.67 15.10
CA VAL A 466 -16.16 27.39 16.38
C VAL A 466 -17.29 28.38 16.65
N LEU A 467 -17.31 29.50 15.90
CA LEU A 467 -18.26 30.60 16.03
C LEU A 467 -19.74 30.17 15.97
N PRO A 468 -20.18 29.26 15.06
CA PRO A 468 -21.58 28.82 15.03
C PRO A 468 -22.01 28.14 16.34
N GLY A 469 -21.14 27.32 16.93
CA GLY A 469 -21.39 26.64 18.20
C GLY A 469 -21.49 27.63 19.37
N LEU A 470 -20.63 28.64 19.41
CA LEU A 470 -20.67 29.69 20.43
C LEU A 470 -21.93 30.55 20.32
N ILE A 471 -22.38 30.87 19.10
CA ILE A 471 -23.62 31.62 18.88
C ILE A 471 -24.84 30.78 19.25
N ALA A 472 -24.87 29.50 18.88
CA ALA A 472 -25.93 28.58 19.29
C ALA A 472 -26.00 28.44 20.81
N GLN A 473 -24.86 28.36 21.49
CA GLN A 473 -24.77 28.35 22.95
C GLN A 473 -25.27 29.66 23.57
N ALA A 474 -24.92 30.82 22.99
CA ALA A 474 -25.42 32.11 23.44
C ALA A 474 -26.94 32.26 23.28
N ASN A 475 -27.51 31.71 22.21
CA ASN A 475 -28.95 31.76 21.94
C ASN A 475 -29.75 30.77 22.81
N ALA A 476 -29.15 29.64 23.20
CA ALA A 476 -29.79 28.64 24.05
C ALA A 476 -29.77 29.02 25.54
N ASP A 477 -28.81 29.83 25.97
CA ASP A 477 -28.67 30.29 27.36
C ASP A 477 -29.40 31.62 27.59
N SER A 478 -30.44 31.60 28.43
CA SER A 478 -31.26 32.76 28.76
C SER A 478 -30.48 33.88 29.49
N ASP A 479 -29.38 33.55 30.17
CA ASP A 479 -28.51 34.55 30.81
C ASP A 479 -27.55 35.23 29.80
N LEU A 480 -27.38 34.66 28.59
CA LEU A 480 -26.55 35.17 27.48
C LEU A 480 -27.37 35.78 26.32
N HIS A 481 -28.70 35.73 26.35
CA HIS A 481 -29.58 36.16 25.27
C HIS A 481 -29.43 37.64 24.84
N ASN A 482 -28.82 38.51 25.66
CA ASN A 482 -28.66 39.96 25.41
C ASN A 482 -27.19 40.42 25.53
N LEU A 483 -26.27 39.71 24.86
CA LEU A 483 -24.86 40.11 24.82
C LEU A 483 -24.69 41.52 24.20
N PRO A 484 -23.79 42.37 24.74
CA PRO A 484 -23.53 43.72 24.22
C PRO A 484 -22.68 43.71 22.93
N LEU A 485 -23.02 42.85 21.97
CA LEU A 485 -22.27 42.60 20.74
C LEU A 485 -22.11 43.86 19.88
N GLU A 486 -23.15 44.70 19.80
CA GLU A 486 -23.12 45.93 18.99
C GLU A 486 -22.10 46.95 19.54
N THR A 487 -21.99 47.08 20.85
CA THR A 487 -20.98 47.96 21.46
C THR A 487 -19.56 47.46 21.24
N ALA A 488 -19.35 46.14 21.34
CA ALA A 488 -18.04 45.53 21.10
C ALA A 488 -17.65 45.58 19.60
N TYR A 489 -18.62 45.46 18.70
CA TYR A 489 -18.44 45.62 17.26
C TYR A 489 -18.01 47.04 16.90
N LEU A 490 -18.71 48.06 17.41
CA LEU A 490 -18.37 49.47 17.17
C LEU A 490 -17.00 49.86 17.75
N ALA A 491 -16.56 49.19 18.82
CA ALA A 491 -15.25 49.38 19.43
C ALA A 491 -14.12 48.63 18.71
N SER A 492 -14.44 47.74 17.76
CA SER A 492 -13.45 46.93 17.04
C SER A 492 -12.96 47.61 15.76
N ASN A 493 -11.68 47.45 15.45
CA ASN A 493 -11.11 47.95 14.20
C ASN A 493 -11.69 47.18 13.03
N SER A 494 -12.19 47.89 12.02
CA SER A 494 -12.65 47.29 10.77
C SER A 494 -11.55 46.40 10.17
N HIS A 495 -11.95 45.26 9.58
CA HIS A 495 -11.04 44.26 9.00
C HIS A 495 -10.16 43.47 10.00
N SER A 496 -10.41 43.57 11.32
CA SER A 496 -9.78 42.68 12.30
C SER A 496 -10.55 41.34 12.44
N PRO A 497 -9.89 40.22 12.84
CA PRO A 497 -10.59 38.95 13.10
C PRO A 497 -11.72 39.10 14.13
N ARG A 498 -11.49 39.95 15.13
CA ARG A 498 -12.50 40.32 16.13
C ARG A 498 -13.71 41.02 15.52
N TRP A 499 -13.47 41.95 14.61
CA TRP A 499 -14.54 42.63 13.89
C TRP A 499 -15.35 41.65 13.05
N LEU A 500 -14.69 40.74 12.32
CA LEU A 500 -15.35 39.74 11.48
C LEU A 500 -16.25 38.81 12.32
N ASN A 501 -15.73 38.25 13.40
CA ASN A 501 -16.50 37.36 14.28
C ASN A 501 -17.71 38.06 14.91
N LEU A 502 -17.53 39.29 15.39
CA LEU A 502 -18.63 40.07 15.98
C LEU A 502 -19.65 40.48 14.91
N CYS A 503 -19.22 40.75 13.68
CA CYS A 503 -20.12 41.04 12.57
C CYS A 503 -20.97 39.82 12.20
N LEU A 504 -20.34 38.64 12.05
CA LEU A 504 -21.02 37.36 11.76
C LEU A 504 -22.03 36.98 12.85
N ALA A 505 -21.70 37.21 14.13
CA ALA A 505 -22.63 37.00 15.24
C ALA A 505 -23.89 37.88 15.18
N MET A 506 -23.86 38.99 14.42
CA MET A 506 -24.98 39.92 14.28
C MET A 506 -25.78 39.78 12.97
N VAL A 507 -25.32 38.97 12.01
CA VAL A 507 -26.03 38.74 10.71
C VAL A 507 -27.43 38.13 10.89
N GLY A 508 -27.64 37.38 11.99
CA GLY A 508 -28.92 36.76 12.33
C GLY A 508 -29.94 37.66 13.04
N THR A 509 -29.59 38.90 13.41
CA THR A 509 -30.48 39.77 14.20
C THR A 509 -31.48 40.56 13.36
N GLY A 510 -31.56 40.30 12.05
CA GLY A 510 -32.48 40.98 11.12
C GLY A 510 -32.08 42.42 10.74
N ASN A 511 -30.88 42.89 11.08
CA ASN A 511 -30.39 44.22 10.73
C ASN A 511 -29.50 44.16 9.47
N THR A 512 -29.96 44.76 8.38
CA THR A 512 -29.30 44.67 7.05
C THR A 512 -27.93 45.32 6.98
N LYS A 513 -27.61 46.27 7.89
CA LYS A 513 -26.33 46.99 7.89
C LYS A 513 -25.10 46.08 8.06
N TYR A 514 -25.25 44.95 8.76
CA TYR A 514 -24.15 44.00 8.97
C TYR A 514 -23.94 43.11 7.74
N ASN A 515 -25.01 42.81 7.03
CA ASN A 515 -24.94 42.06 5.78
C ASN A 515 -24.24 42.89 4.69
N GLU A 516 -24.53 44.19 4.61
CA GLU A 516 -23.83 45.13 3.72
C GLU A 516 -22.34 45.27 4.08
N ALA A 517 -22.01 45.32 5.37
CA ALA A 517 -20.62 45.40 5.83
C ALA A 517 -19.81 44.13 5.50
N LEU A 518 -20.40 42.95 5.62
CA LEU A 518 -19.76 41.68 5.22
C LEU A 518 -19.61 41.58 3.70
N ALA A 519 -20.63 41.99 2.94
CA ALA A 519 -20.54 42.03 1.48
C ALA A 519 -19.40 42.96 1.00
N ALA A 520 -19.19 44.10 1.68
CA ALA A 520 -18.08 45.01 1.41
C ALA A 520 -16.70 44.46 1.84
N TYR A 521 -16.65 43.61 2.87
CA TYR A 521 -15.42 42.98 3.35
C TYR A 521 -14.95 41.82 2.46
N LEU A 522 -15.89 41.08 1.87
CA LEU A 522 -15.64 39.85 1.14
C LEU A 522 -14.54 39.94 0.07
N PRO A 523 -14.42 41.00 -0.75
CA PRO A 523 -13.34 41.12 -1.75
C PRO A 523 -11.92 41.09 -1.16
N THR A 524 -11.78 41.39 0.13
CA THR A 524 -10.49 41.44 0.85
C THR A 524 -10.31 40.29 1.87
N SER A 525 -11.28 39.37 1.94
CA SER A 525 -11.29 38.26 2.89
C SER A 525 -10.26 37.17 2.54
N ARG A 526 -9.82 36.43 3.56
CA ARG A 526 -8.95 35.26 3.39
C ARG A 526 -9.76 34.08 2.83
N PRO A 527 -9.17 33.19 2.01
CA PRO A 527 -9.86 32.02 1.47
C PRO A 527 -10.58 31.18 2.54
N THR A 528 -9.95 30.96 3.68
CA THR A 528 -10.51 30.20 4.82
C THR A 528 -11.70 30.89 5.50
N GLU A 529 -11.83 32.21 5.38
CA GLU A 529 -12.94 32.97 5.96
C GLU A 529 -14.19 32.92 5.06
N ILE A 530 -14.01 32.70 3.75
CA ILE A 530 -15.09 32.77 2.76
C ILE A 530 -16.17 31.73 3.03
N SER A 531 -15.80 30.46 3.28
CA SER A 531 -16.79 29.41 3.57
C SER A 531 -17.63 29.78 4.78
N ALA A 532 -17.01 30.23 5.86
CA ALA A 532 -17.73 30.63 7.06
C ALA A 532 -18.61 31.86 6.82
N ILE A 533 -18.11 32.88 6.12
CA ILE A 533 -18.91 34.06 5.76
C ILE A 533 -20.12 33.67 4.92
N VAL A 534 -19.92 32.81 3.91
CA VAL A 534 -20.99 32.30 3.06
C VAL A 534 -21.98 31.47 3.86
N ASP A 535 -21.54 30.56 4.73
CA ASP A 535 -22.42 29.74 5.59
C ASP A 535 -23.29 30.60 6.53
N PHE A 536 -22.69 31.61 7.18
CA PHE A 536 -23.43 32.55 8.03
C PHE A 536 -24.42 33.39 7.24
N LEU A 537 -24.01 33.86 6.05
CA LEU A 537 -24.93 34.53 5.15
C LEU A 537 -26.06 33.57 4.76
N LEU A 538 -25.78 32.34 4.31
CA LEU A 538 -26.76 31.32 3.91
C LEU A 538 -27.81 31.06 5.00
N SER A 539 -27.46 31.19 6.28
CA SER A 539 -28.39 31.03 7.41
C SER A 539 -29.38 32.20 7.64
N SER A 540 -29.20 33.33 6.95
CA SER A 540 -29.98 34.56 7.18
C SER A 540 -31.03 34.80 6.11
N ASP A 541 -32.33 34.66 6.38
CA ASP A 541 -33.40 34.74 5.38
C ASP A 541 -33.54 36.08 4.60
N ASN A 542 -32.79 37.13 4.95
CA ASN A 542 -33.00 38.52 4.48
C ASN A 542 -31.83 39.15 3.68
N PHE A 543 -30.93 38.37 3.08
CA PHE A 543 -29.82 38.93 2.28
C PHE A 543 -29.98 38.61 0.79
N ASN A 544 -29.99 39.67 -0.02
CA ASN A 544 -29.94 39.63 -1.49
C ASN A 544 -28.57 40.13 -1.97
N VAL A 545 -28.04 39.50 -3.01
CA VAL A 545 -26.80 39.93 -3.65
C VAL A 545 -27.09 41.22 -4.46
N PRO A 546 -26.33 42.32 -4.28
CA PRO A 546 -26.55 43.54 -5.03
C PRO A 546 -26.32 43.36 -6.55
N ASP A 547 -27.14 44.00 -7.40
CA ASP A 547 -26.98 43.97 -8.86
C ASP A 547 -25.59 44.46 -9.34
N SER A 548 -24.93 45.31 -8.57
CA SER A 548 -23.57 45.77 -8.85
C SER A 548 -22.54 44.63 -8.84
N VAL A 549 -22.73 43.60 -8.01
CA VAL A 549 -21.86 42.41 -7.96
C VAL A 549 -21.96 41.63 -9.27
N TRP A 550 -23.17 41.48 -9.81
CA TRP A 550 -23.40 40.82 -11.09
C TRP A 550 -22.78 41.58 -12.27
N GLN A 551 -22.88 42.91 -12.26
CA GLN A 551 -22.22 43.76 -13.26
C GLN A 551 -20.70 43.62 -13.20
N GLU A 552 -20.13 43.57 -11.99
CA GLU A 552 -18.69 43.44 -11.79
C GLU A 552 -18.17 42.04 -12.22
N LEU A 553 -18.92 40.97 -11.93
CA LEU A 553 -18.57 39.61 -12.39
C LEU A 553 -18.52 39.47 -13.91
N GLN A 554 -19.30 40.28 -14.63
CA GLN A 554 -19.30 40.33 -16.10
C GLN A 554 -18.13 41.13 -16.68
N ASP A 555 -17.41 41.92 -15.87
CA ASP A 555 -16.26 42.69 -16.34
C ASP A 555 -15.07 41.76 -16.68
N GLU A 556 -14.65 41.82 -17.94
CA GLU A 556 -13.46 41.12 -18.47
C GLU A 556 -12.18 41.52 -17.74
N LYS A 557 -12.07 42.77 -17.28
CA LYS A 557 -10.87 43.32 -16.64
C LYS A 557 -10.77 43.04 -15.15
N LEU A 558 -11.79 42.41 -14.56
CA LEU A 558 -11.78 42.11 -13.14
C LEU A 558 -10.66 41.13 -12.79
N ASP A 559 -9.98 41.41 -11.68
CA ASP A 559 -8.96 40.54 -11.09
C ASP A 559 -9.53 39.15 -10.77
N SER A 560 -8.75 38.10 -11.03
CA SER A 560 -9.17 36.70 -10.89
C SER A 560 -9.52 36.34 -9.44
N GLU A 561 -8.73 36.81 -8.47
CA GLU A 561 -8.93 36.55 -7.05
C GLU A 561 -10.20 37.26 -6.54
N ARG A 562 -10.41 38.51 -6.97
CA ARG A 562 -11.63 39.26 -6.67
C ARG A 562 -12.87 38.63 -7.31
N ARG A 563 -12.76 38.17 -8.56
CA ARG A 563 -13.83 37.48 -9.28
C ARG A 563 -14.29 36.22 -8.54
N LEU A 564 -13.35 35.39 -8.09
CA LEU A 564 -13.68 34.13 -7.38
C LEU A 564 -14.41 34.39 -6.05
N ARG A 565 -13.99 35.43 -5.30
CA ARG A 565 -14.65 35.83 -4.05
C ARG A 565 -16.07 36.35 -4.27
N LEU A 566 -16.26 37.21 -5.27
CA LEU A 566 -17.59 37.70 -5.64
C LEU A 566 -18.51 36.57 -6.15
N ALA A 567 -17.95 35.59 -6.86
CA ALA A 567 -18.69 34.41 -7.29
C ALA A 567 -19.20 33.57 -6.11
N CYS A 568 -18.40 33.41 -5.04
CA CYS A 568 -18.83 32.71 -3.83
C CYS A 568 -20.02 33.41 -3.15
N LEU A 569 -20.08 34.74 -3.18
CA LEU A 569 -21.25 35.49 -2.71
C LEU A 569 -22.47 35.27 -3.60
N ALA A 570 -22.25 35.36 -4.92
CA ALA A 570 -23.30 35.27 -5.93
C ALA A 570 -23.94 33.88 -5.99
N ALA A 571 -23.22 32.82 -5.60
CA ALA A 571 -23.69 31.44 -5.62
C ALA A 571 -24.96 31.22 -4.77
N ARG A 572 -25.24 32.12 -3.83
CA ARG A 572 -26.40 32.05 -2.95
C ARG A 572 -27.72 32.47 -3.60
N GLU A 573 -27.71 33.45 -4.50
CA GLU A 573 -28.94 33.93 -5.12
C GLU A 573 -29.51 32.81 -5.99
N THR A 574 -30.80 32.50 -5.85
CA THR A 574 -31.56 31.44 -6.55
C THR A 574 -30.92 31.07 -7.89
N ILE A 575 -30.67 29.78 -8.12
CA ILE A 575 -29.97 29.20 -9.29
C ILE A 575 -30.57 29.74 -10.62
N ASP A 576 -30.16 30.95 -11.01
CA ASP A 576 -30.44 31.54 -12.29
C ASP A 576 -29.42 30.94 -13.25
N ILE A 577 -29.79 29.76 -13.78
CA ILE A 577 -28.95 28.94 -14.67
C ILE A 577 -28.45 29.78 -15.85
N ASP A 578 -29.26 30.72 -16.35
CA ASP A 578 -28.91 31.56 -17.49
C ASP A 578 -27.80 32.57 -17.16
N ARG A 579 -27.80 33.14 -15.95
CA ARG A 579 -26.69 34.00 -15.49
C ARG A 579 -25.40 33.23 -15.32
N TRP A 580 -25.47 32.02 -14.75
CA TRP A 580 -24.28 31.20 -14.49
C TRP A 580 -23.67 30.58 -15.75
N LYS A 581 -24.45 30.40 -16.81
CA LYS A 581 -23.98 29.81 -18.08
C LYS A 581 -22.80 30.57 -18.70
N SER A 582 -22.76 31.90 -18.59
CA SER A 582 -21.65 32.71 -19.12
C SER A 582 -20.47 32.87 -18.16
N LEU A 583 -20.71 32.71 -16.84
CA LEU A 583 -19.71 32.94 -15.79
C LEU A 583 -18.94 31.67 -15.41
N SER A 584 -19.59 30.50 -15.47
CA SER A 584 -19.03 29.21 -15.01
C SER A 584 -17.67 28.85 -15.66
N PRO A 585 -17.45 29.04 -16.98
CA PRO A 585 -16.15 28.71 -17.58
C PRO A 585 -14.98 29.50 -16.96
N LYS A 586 -15.19 30.80 -16.71
CA LYS A 586 -14.17 31.68 -16.12
C LYS A 586 -13.92 31.35 -14.64
N ILE A 587 -14.99 31.10 -13.91
CA ILE A 587 -14.92 30.78 -12.47
C ILE A 587 -14.28 29.41 -12.26
N ALA A 588 -14.67 28.39 -13.03
CA ALA A 588 -14.07 27.07 -12.98
C ALA A 588 -12.57 27.10 -13.29
N ARG A 589 -12.16 27.83 -14.35
CA ARG A 589 -10.74 27.97 -14.70
C ARG A 589 -9.95 28.69 -13.61
N THR A 590 -10.54 29.72 -13.00
CA THR A 590 -9.90 30.47 -11.90
C THR A 590 -9.78 29.62 -10.63
N LEU A 591 -10.81 28.80 -10.33
CA LEU A 591 -10.86 27.91 -9.17
C LEU A 591 -9.75 26.85 -9.23
N VAL A 592 -9.59 26.17 -10.36
CA VAL A 592 -8.63 25.06 -10.48
C VAL A 592 -7.17 25.52 -10.45
N GLN A 593 -6.94 26.81 -10.75
CA GLN A 593 -5.63 27.47 -10.69
C GLN A 593 -5.30 28.03 -9.30
N GLN A 594 -6.22 27.94 -8.32
CA GLN A 594 -5.92 28.35 -6.94
C GLN A 594 -4.93 27.39 -6.28
N HIS A 595 -4.30 27.87 -5.21
CA HIS A 595 -3.42 27.04 -4.40
C HIS A 595 -4.20 25.84 -3.82
N PRO A 596 -3.66 24.60 -3.83
CA PRO A 596 -4.40 23.40 -3.42
C PRO A 596 -5.04 23.46 -2.02
N LEU A 597 -4.41 24.17 -1.08
CA LEU A 597 -4.94 24.37 0.29
C LEU A 597 -6.21 25.24 0.34
N ASP A 598 -6.41 26.11 -0.66
CA ASP A 598 -7.51 27.08 -0.68
C ASP A 598 -8.71 26.58 -1.52
N VAL A 599 -8.47 25.69 -2.49
CA VAL A 599 -9.51 25.16 -3.40
C VAL A 599 -10.70 24.62 -2.62
N GLY A 600 -10.47 23.85 -1.56
CA GLY A 600 -11.56 23.23 -0.78
C GLY A 600 -12.52 24.25 -0.17
N ALA A 601 -12.01 25.40 0.30
CA ALA A 601 -12.84 26.46 0.86
C ALA A 601 -13.69 27.14 -0.22
N PHE A 602 -13.11 27.40 -1.39
CA PHE A 602 -13.83 27.98 -2.52
C PHE A 602 -14.85 27.00 -3.13
N ALA A 603 -14.51 25.73 -3.27
CA ALA A 603 -15.42 24.68 -3.74
C ALA A 603 -16.61 24.51 -2.79
N ALA A 604 -16.38 24.49 -1.47
CA ALA A 604 -17.47 24.45 -0.50
C ALA A 604 -18.44 25.64 -0.67
N ALA A 605 -17.90 26.86 -0.83
CA ALA A 605 -18.71 28.06 -1.02
C ALA A 605 -19.47 28.10 -2.36
N LEU A 606 -18.92 27.50 -3.41
CA LEU A 606 -19.54 27.42 -4.75
C LEU A 606 -20.50 26.22 -4.91
N ARG A 607 -20.63 25.37 -3.88
CA ARG A 607 -21.52 24.19 -3.89
C ARG A 607 -22.99 24.46 -4.26
N PRO A 608 -23.59 25.62 -3.97
CA PRO A 608 -24.94 25.94 -4.44
C PRO A 608 -25.08 25.95 -5.97
N VAL A 609 -24.02 26.31 -6.69
CA VAL A 609 -23.97 26.39 -8.17
C VAL A 609 -23.19 25.23 -8.79
N ARG A 610 -23.13 24.10 -8.09
CA ARG A 610 -22.40 22.91 -8.52
C ARG A 610 -22.81 22.39 -9.90
N GLN A 611 -24.09 22.50 -10.26
CA GLN A 611 -24.61 21.94 -11.52
C GLN A 611 -24.06 22.64 -12.78
N PRO A 612 -24.12 23.98 -12.93
CA PRO A 612 -23.48 24.66 -14.07
C PRO A 612 -21.94 24.59 -14.02
N MET A 613 -21.34 24.47 -12.84
CA MET A 613 -19.89 24.31 -12.67
C MET A 613 -19.39 22.93 -13.08
N PHE A 614 -20.18 21.88 -12.86
CA PHE A 614 -19.78 20.48 -13.08
C PHE A 614 -19.29 20.23 -14.51
N TYR A 615 -20.07 20.63 -15.53
CA TYR A 615 -19.69 20.40 -16.92
C TYR A 615 -18.43 21.17 -17.34
N GLU A 616 -18.23 22.38 -16.81
CA GLU A 616 -17.01 23.15 -17.06
C GLU A 616 -15.79 22.50 -16.41
N LEU A 617 -15.93 21.95 -15.20
CA LEU A 617 -14.86 21.21 -14.51
C LEU A 617 -14.50 19.91 -15.25
N VAL A 618 -15.50 19.18 -15.77
CA VAL A 618 -15.29 17.99 -16.62
C VAL A 618 -14.56 18.36 -17.91
N ALA A 619 -14.89 19.49 -18.53
CA ALA A 619 -14.18 19.99 -19.71
C ALA A 619 -12.73 20.35 -19.40
N LEU A 620 -12.47 21.05 -18.29
CA LEU A 620 -11.12 21.40 -17.83
C LEU A 620 -10.28 20.17 -17.46
N ALA A 621 -10.90 19.12 -16.89
CA ALA A 621 -10.22 17.86 -16.61
C ALA A 621 -9.65 17.19 -17.87
N ARG A 622 -10.27 17.43 -19.04
CA ARG A 622 -9.88 16.92 -20.36
C ARG A 622 -8.99 17.88 -21.15
N ASP A 623 -8.78 19.12 -20.72
CA ASP A 623 -8.03 20.14 -21.48
C ASP A 623 -6.52 19.85 -21.45
N PRO A 624 -5.89 19.41 -22.57
CA PRO A 624 -4.46 19.09 -22.58
C PRO A 624 -3.55 20.32 -22.44
N ASN A 625 -4.10 21.53 -22.60
CA ASN A 625 -3.33 22.77 -22.46
C ASN A 625 -3.23 23.24 -20.99
N LEU A 626 -3.96 22.60 -20.09
CA LEU A 626 -3.96 22.90 -18.67
C LEU A 626 -2.92 22.03 -17.95
N ASP A 627 -2.22 22.59 -16.96
CA ASP A 627 -1.22 21.85 -16.21
C ASP A 627 -1.84 20.70 -15.40
N SER A 628 -1.06 19.64 -15.12
CA SER A 628 -1.56 18.45 -14.45
C SER A 628 -2.13 18.71 -13.06
N ALA A 629 -1.61 19.68 -12.30
CA ALA A 629 -2.13 19.98 -10.96
C ALA A 629 -3.54 20.58 -11.07
N SER A 630 -3.73 21.57 -11.94
CA SER A 630 -5.04 22.15 -12.22
C SER A 630 -6.04 21.13 -12.78
N ARG A 631 -5.61 20.22 -13.67
CA ARG A 631 -6.47 19.11 -14.16
C ARG A 631 -6.87 18.14 -13.05
N ASN A 632 -5.97 17.84 -12.11
CA ASN A 632 -6.27 17.00 -10.94
C ASN A 632 -7.26 17.68 -10.00
N THR A 633 -7.09 18.98 -9.77
CA THR A 633 -8.03 19.81 -9.00
C THR A 633 -9.40 19.82 -9.65
N ALA A 634 -9.48 19.98 -10.98
CA ALA A 634 -10.74 19.95 -11.72
C ALA A 634 -11.49 18.62 -11.52
N VAL A 635 -10.78 17.50 -11.60
CA VAL A 635 -11.35 16.16 -11.35
C VAL A 635 -11.83 16.02 -9.91
N GLY A 636 -11.04 16.44 -8.92
CA GLY A 636 -11.42 16.36 -7.51
C GLY A 636 -12.69 17.15 -7.19
N VAL A 637 -12.79 18.39 -7.69
CA VAL A 637 -13.99 19.22 -7.49
C VAL A 637 -15.19 18.69 -8.29
N ALA A 638 -14.97 18.22 -9.53
CA ALA A 638 -16.04 17.61 -10.32
C ALA A 638 -16.62 16.38 -9.63
N ALA A 639 -15.76 15.54 -9.05
CA ALA A 639 -16.15 14.36 -8.27
C ALA A 639 -17.00 14.74 -7.04
N GLU A 640 -16.63 15.79 -6.30
CA GLU A 640 -17.43 16.32 -5.19
C GLU A 640 -18.81 16.85 -5.66
N TYR A 641 -18.87 17.43 -6.86
CA TYR A 641 -20.06 18.06 -7.40
C TYR A 641 -21.03 17.11 -8.11
N ALA A 642 -20.63 15.85 -8.33
CA ALA A 642 -21.30 14.87 -9.20
C ALA A 642 -22.61 14.27 -8.67
N VAL A 643 -23.46 15.06 -8.02
CA VAL A 643 -24.74 14.59 -7.47
C VAL A 643 -25.67 14.11 -8.60
N GLY A 644 -25.81 12.79 -8.75
CA GLY A 644 -26.64 12.16 -9.78
C GLY A 644 -26.07 12.25 -11.20
N GLN A 645 -24.76 12.46 -11.35
CA GLN A 645 -24.05 12.61 -12.65
C GLN A 645 -23.00 11.49 -12.83
N ILE A 646 -23.33 10.27 -12.41
CA ILE A 646 -22.40 9.13 -12.44
C ILE A 646 -22.02 8.76 -13.87
N ARG A 647 -22.97 8.87 -14.81
CA ARG A 647 -22.74 8.62 -16.23
C ARG A 647 -21.63 9.50 -16.80
N GLU A 648 -21.65 10.79 -16.50
CA GLU A 648 -20.65 11.76 -16.94
C GLU A 648 -19.27 11.48 -16.34
N LEU A 649 -19.22 11.06 -15.06
CA LEU A 649 -17.96 10.64 -14.43
C LEU A 649 -17.43 9.33 -15.02
N ALA A 650 -18.29 8.37 -15.34
CA ALA A 650 -17.92 7.12 -16.00
C ALA A 650 -17.44 7.35 -17.45
N GLU A 651 -17.95 8.36 -18.14
CA GLU A 651 -17.40 8.80 -19.42
C GLU A 651 -16.08 9.59 -19.27
N LEU A 652 -15.89 10.29 -18.14
CA LEU A 652 -14.65 11.03 -17.85
C LEU A 652 -13.50 10.07 -17.49
N ILE A 653 -13.75 9.02 -16.69
CA ILE A 653 -12.69 8.16 -16.16
C ILE A 653 -11.86 7.46 -17.26
N VAL A 654 -12.44 7.22 -18.44
CA VAL A 654 -11.72 6.63 -19.58
C VAL A 654 -10.84 7.63 -20.34
N ASP A 655 -11.01 8.93 -20.10
CA ASP A 655 -10.28 10.01 -20.79
C ASP A 655 -9.14 10.60 -19.97
N VAL A 656 -9.08 10.30 -18.67
CA VAL A 656 -8.12 10.89 -17.74
C VAL A 656 -6.85 10.06 -17.57
N ASP A 657 -5.79 10.66 -17.02
CA ASP A 657 -4.54 9.96 -16.69
C ASP A 657 -4.67 9.10 -15.41
N ALA A 658 -3.63 8.33 -15.08
CA ALA A 658 -3.67 7.38 -13.96
C ALA A 658 -3.85 8.04 -12.58
N VAL A 659 -3.40 9.29 -12.40
CA VAL A 659 -3.59 10.01 -11.12
C VAL A 659 -5.05 10.42 -10.99
N GLN A 660 -5.59 11.04 -12.02
CA GLN A 660 -7.00 11.44 -12.10
C GLN A 660 -7.95 10.24 -12.03
N PHE A 661 -7.57 9.10 -12.64
CA PHE A 661 -8.35 7.87 -12.59
C PHE A 661 -8.58 7.42 -11.13
N LYS A 662 -7.54 7.44 -10.30
CA LYS A 662 -7.62 7.08 -8.87
C LYS A 662 -8.53 8.03 -8.08
N LEU A 663 -8.58 9.31 -8.44
CA LEU A 663 -9.45 10.30 -7.78
C LEU A 663 -10.95 10.04 -8.06
N LEU A 664 -11.29 9.47 -9.21
CA LEU A 664 -12.69 9.20 -9.60
C LEU A 664 -13.23 7.88 -9.04
N LEU A 665 -12.36 6.89 -8.78
CA LEU A 665 -12.79 5.56 -8.32
C LEU A 665 -13.68 5.57 -7.08
N PRO A 666 -13.41 6.34 -6.00
CA PRO A 666 -14.26 6.35 -4.81
C PRO A 666 -15.70 6.74 -5.10
N VAL A 667 -15.92 7.74 -5.97
CA VAL A 667 -17.27 8.24 -6.31
C VAL A 667 -18.03 7.22 -7.16
N LEU A 668 -17.35 6.57 -8.11
CA LEU A 668 -17.97 5.50 -8.91
C LEU A 668 -18.34 4.27 -8.07
N ARG A 669 -17.60 3.99 -6.99
CA ARG A 669 -17.92 2.91 -6.04
C ARG A 669 -19.21 3.15 -5.24
N GLU A 670 -19.67 4.40 -5.10
CA GLU A 670 -20.95 4.67 -4.43
C GLU A 670 -22.17 4.22 -5.25
N LYS A 671 -22.02 4.13 -6.58
CA LYS A 671 -23.08 3.81 -7.54
C LYS A 671 -22.61 2.79 -8.58
N VAL A 672 -22.13 1.64 -8.08
CA VAL A 672 -21.53 0.56 -8.89
C VAL A 672 -22.40 0.15 -10.07
N ASP A 673 -23.71 -0.05 -9.88
CA ASP A 673 -24.59 -0.55 -10.94
C ASP A 673 -24.71 0.45 -12.12
N GLU A 674 -24.94 1.73 -11.82
CA GLU A 674 -25.05 2.78 -12.83
C GLU A 674 -23.72 3.01 -13.57
N ALA A 675 -22.60 2.98 -12.85
CA ALA A 675 -21.27 3.06 -13.46
C ALA A 675 -20.97 1.84 -14.34
N THR A 676 -21.35 0.63 -13.90
CA THR A 676 -21.09 -0.62 -14.60
C THR A 676 -21.75 -0.64 -15.98
N ASP A 677 -23.01 -0.21 -16.09
CA ASP A 677 -23.73 -0.21 -17.36
C ASP A 677 -23.04 0.66 -18.41
N VAL A 678 -22.61 1.87 -18.02
CA VAL A 678 -21.90 2.81 -18.91
C VAL A 678 -20.53 2.29 -19.31
N LEU A 679 -19.77 1.74 -18.36
CA LEU A 679 -18.44 1.19 -18.62
C LEU A 679 -18.51 -0.06 -19.52
N ARG A 680 -19.55 -0.88 -19.37
CA ARG A 680 -19.80 -2.03 -20.25
C ARG A 680 -20.15 -1.58 -21.68
N ASP A 681 -20.99 -0.58 -21.85
CA ASP A 681 -21.28 0.00 -23.18
C ASP A 681 -19.99 0.49 -23.86
N ILE A 682 -19.15 1.23 -23.14
CA ILE A 682 -17.85 1.70 -23.65
C ILE A 682 -16.93 0.52 -24.01
N SER A 683 -16.79 -0.47 -23.14
CA SER A 683 -15.88 -1.61 -23.35
C SER A 683 -16.32 -2.54 -24.49
N THR A 684 -17.63 -2.76 -24.64
CA THR A 684 -18.24 -3.65 -25.64
C THR A 684 -18.40 -3.02 -27.00
N THR A 685 -18.16 -1.71 -27.14
CA THR A 685 -18.09 -1.05 -28.45
C THR A 685 -16.93 -1.65 -29.27
N THR A 686 -17.25 -2.63 -30.11
CA THR A 686 -16.29 -3.33 -30.96
C THR A 686 -16.27 -2.74 -32.36
N GLU A 687 -15.12 -2.23 -32.77
CA GLU A 687 -14.82 -1.93 -34.17
C GLU A 687 -13.45 -2.54 -34.48
N SER A 688 -13.40 -3.44 -35.47
CA SER A 688 -12.12 -4.01 -35.93
C SER A 688 -11.27 -2.91 -36.58
N PHE A 689 -9.95 -3.06 -36.52
CA PHE A 689 -9.04 -2.12 -37.19
C PHE A 689 -9.38 -1.96 -38.68
N GLU A 690 -9.71 -3.06 -39.35
CA GLU A 690 -10.12 -3.08 -40.76
C GLU A 690 -11.35 -2.20 -41.03
N SER A 691 -12.42 -2.40 -40.26
CA SER A 691 -13.63 -1.59 -40.40
C SER A 691 -13.40 -0.11 -40.07
N PHE A 692 -12.47 0.18 -39.16
CA PHE A 692 -12.12 1.53 -38.76
C PHE A 692 -11.30 2.25 -39.85
N SER A 693 -10.30 1.57 -40.42
CA SER A 693 -9.42 2.14 -41.46
C SER A 693 -10.17 2.38 -42.77
N LEU A 694 -11.07 1.49 -43.16
CA LEU A 694 -11.88 1.62 -44.38
C LEU A 694 -12.79 2.86 -44.38
N LYS A 695 -13.17 3.37 -43.22
CA LYS A 695 -13.98 4.59 -43.09
C LYS A 695 -13.16 5.88 -43.24
N ARG A 696 -11.83 5.78 -43.29
CA ARG A 696 -10.88 6.91 -43.16
C ARG A 696 -9.78 6.87 -44.23
N THR A 697 -10.15 6.54 -45.46
CA THR A 697 -9.18 6.40 -46.57
C THR A 697 -8.46 7.70 -46.95
N GLU A 698 -8.97 8.86 -46.51
CA GLU A 698 -8.36 10.17 -46.73
C GLU A 698 -7.28 10.51 -45.67
N ASP A 699 -7.30 9.84 -44.51
CA ASP A 699 -6.36 10.08 -43.42
C ASP A 699 -5.01 9.38 -43.68
N SER A 700 -3.93 9.94 -43.14
CA SER A 700 -2.62 9.26 -43.20
C SER A 700 -2.65 7.97 -42.37
N PRO A 701 -1.91 6.90 -42.75
CA PRO A 701 -1.82 5.67 -41.97
C PRO A 701 -1.48 5.90 -40.50
N SER A 702 -0.56 6.82 -40.22
CA SER A 702 -0.16 7.17 -38.85
C SER A 702 -1.27 7.85 -38.04
N THR A 703 -2.17 8.59 -38.69
CA THR A 703 -3.31 9.23 -38.05
C THR A 703 -4.35 8.18 -37.66
N ILE A 704 -4.65 7.26 -38.58
CA ILE A 704 -5.59 6.15 -38.36
C ILE A 704 -5.11 5.29 -37.17
N GLU A 705 -3.85 4.88 -37.15
CA GLU A 705 -3.28 4.10 -36.03
C GLU A 705 -3.39 4.84 -34.68
N LYS A 706 -3.04 6.13 -34.62
CA LYS A 706 -3.13 6.93 -33.38
C LYS A 706 -4.55 7.05 -32.85
N GLU A 707 -5.53 7.28 -33.72
CA GLU A 707 -6.91 7.39 -33.30
C GLU A 707 -7.50 6.03 -32.86
N PHE A 708 -7.07 4.95 -33.51
CA PHE A 708 -7.43 3.60 -33.09
C PHE A 708 -6.87 3.27 -31.70
N ASP A 709 -5.61 3.62 -31.43
CA ASP A 709 -4.99 3.49 -30.12
C ASP A 709 -5.79 4.21 -29.02
N VAL A 710 -6.20 5.46 -29.27
CA VAL A 710 -7.02 6.22 -28.32
C VAL A 710 -8.31 5.46 -27.97
N ARG A 711 -8.96 4.84 -28.95
CA ARG A 711 -10.18 4.04 -28.72
C ARG A 711 -9.90 2.78 -27.92
N GLN A 712 -8.85 2.02 -28.24
CA GLN A 712 -8.50 0.82 -27.47
C GLN A 712 -8.12 1.16 -26.02
N VAL A 713 -7.36 2.23 -25.80
CA VAL A 713 -7.01 2.72 -24.46
C VAL A 713 -8.26 3.08 -23.65
N ARG A 714 -9.24 3.78 -24.26
CA ARG A 714 -10.51 4.10 -23.59
C ARG A 714 -11.26 2.84 -23.16
N ARG A 715 -11.34 1.84 -24.04
CA ARG A 715 -11.96 0.53 -23.72
C ARG A 715 -11.22 -0.19 -22.59
N CYS A 716 -9.89 -0.19 -22.61
CA CYS A 716 -9.08 -0.81 -21.56
C CYS A 716 -9.30 -0.14 -20.20
N LYS A 717 -9.32 1.20 -20.15
CA LYS A 717 -9.60 1.93 -18.91
C LYS A 717 -11.00 1.64 -18.37
N ALA A 718 -11.99 1.42 -19.26
CA ALA A 718 -13.33 1.01 -18.83
C ALA A 718 -13.29 -0.37 -18.16
N LEU A 719 -12.61 -1.35 -18.77
CA LEU A 719 -12.43 -2.69 -18.22
C LEU A 719 -11.63 -2.70 -16.90
N ILE A 720 -10.58 -1.88 -16.80
CA ILE A 720 -9.81 -1.71 -15.56
C ILE A 720 -10.67 -1.05 -14.47
N CYS A 721 -11.53 -0.10 -14.83
CA CYS A 721 -12.47 0.48 -13.87
C CYS A 721 -13.47 -0.58 -13.39
N LEU A 722 -14.02 -1.41 -14.28
CA LEU A 722 -14.88 -2.54 -13.90
C LEU A 722 -14.16 -3.51 -12.96
N TRP A 723 -12.87 -3.77 -13.19
CA TRP A 723 -12.03 -4.54 -12.28
C TRP A 723 -12.02 -3.92 -10.87
N HIS A 724 -11.74 -2.63 -10.74
CA HIS A 724 -11.77 -1.88 -9.47
C HIS A 724 -13.14 -1.83 -8.78
N LEU A 725 -14.22 -2.09 -9.53
CA LEU A 725 -15.60 -2.18 -9.05
C LEU A 725 -16.02 -3.62 -8.70
N GLY A 726 -15.07 -4.57 -8.64
CA GLY A 726 -15.34 -5.96 -8.30
C GLY A 726 -15.93 -6.78 -9.45
N ARG A 727 -15.58 -6.43 -10.69
CA ARG A 727 -15.92 -7.18 -11.91
C ARG A 727 -14.64 -7.52 -12.73
N PRO A 728 -13.64 -8.21 -12.15
CA PRO A 728 -12.40 -8.55 -12.85
C PRO A 728 -12.63 -9.45 -14.07
N ASP A 729 -13.69 -10.28 -14.03
CA ASP A 729 -14.03 -11.22 -15.09
C ASP A 729 -14.24 -10.52 -16.45
N ASP A 730 -14.87 -9.32 -16.43
CA ASP A 730 -15.13 -8.51 -17.61
C ASP A 730 -13.81 -8.17 -18.33
N ALA A 731 -12.76 -7.82 -17.59
CA ALA A 731 -11.44 -7.54 -18.16
C ALA A 731 -10.70 -8.83 -18.57
N THR A 732 -10.73 -9.87 -17.74
CA THR A 732 -10.00 -11.11 -18.03
C THR A 732 -10.52 -11.87 -19.24
N ALA A 733 -11.80 -11.74 -19.59
CA ALA A 733 -12.35 -12.31 -20.83
C ALA A 733 -11.61 -11.81 -22.09
N HIS A 734 -11.11 -10.57 -22.04
CA HIS A 734 -10.34 -9.94 -23.11
C HIS A 734 -8.82 -10.21 -23.02
N LEU A 735 -8.38 -10.95 -22.00
CA LEU A 735 -7.02 -11.45 -21.85
C LEU A 735 -6.89 -12.90 -22.36
N THR A 736 -7.83 -13.41 -23.14
CA THR A 736 -7.70 -14.71 -23.84
C THR A 736 -7.05 -14.51 -25.22
N TYR A 737 -6.62 -15.61 -25.86
CA TYR A 737 -6.13 -15.57 -27.24
C TYR A 737 -7.28 -15.70 -28.23
N GLN A 738 -7.93 -14.59 -28.60
CA GLN A 738 -9.00 -14.58 -29.60
C GLN A 738 -9.00 -13.30 -30.46
N GLY A 739 -9.13 -13.46 -31.78
CA GLY A 739 -9.38 -12.38 -32.72
C GLY A 739 -8.26 -11.33 -32.84
N ASP A 740 -8.65 -10.04 -32.79
CA ASP A 740 -7.74 -8.90 -32.84
C ASP A 740 -7.05 -8.69 -31.47
N PRO A 741 -5.71 -8.83 -31.39
CA PRO A 741 -4.97 -8.74 -30.13
C PRO A 741 -4.80 -7.29 -29.63
N SER A 742 -5.23 -6.27 -30.37
CA SER A 742 -4.97 -4.86 -30.01
C SER A 742 -5.49 -4.47 -28.63
N LEU A 743 -6.71 -4.91 -28.27
CA LEU A 743 -7.28 -4.64 -26.94
C LEU A 743 -6.52 -5.39 -25.84
N ARG A 744 -6.19 -6.67 -26.09
CA ARG A 744 -5.42 -7.53 -25.17
C ARG A 744 -4.09 -6.90 -24.82
N SER A 745 -3.32 -6.47 -25.82
CA SER A 745 -1.99 -5.87 -25.61
C SER A 745 -2.07 -4.56 -24.83
N TRP A 746 -3.06 -3.71 -25.12
CA TRP A 746 -3.28 -2.49 -24.33
C TRP A 746 -3.72 -2.80 -22.89
N LEU A 747 -4.53 -3.84 -22.64
CA LEU A 747 -4.86 -4.25 -21.28
C LEU A 747 -3.61 -4.68 -20.49
N ILE A 748 -2.74 -5.49 -21.11
CA ILE A 748 -1.47 -5.92 -20.51
C ILE A 748 -0.65 -4.71 -20.06
N GLU A 749 -0.54 -3.67 -20.91
CA GLU A 749 0.23 -2.47 -20.58
C GLU A 749 -0.42 -1.59 -19.50
N LEU A 750 -1.75 -1.63 -19.34
CA LEU A 750 -2.48 -0.64 -18.56
C LEU A 750 -2.93 -1.12 -17.17
N LEU A 751 -3.03 -2.44 -16.94
CA LEU A 751 -3.50 -3.01 -15.67
C LEU A 751 -2.76 -2.44 -14.45
N CYS A 752 -1.43 -2.63 -14.37
CA CYS A 752 -0.63 -2.16 -13.25
C CYS A 752 -0.53 -0.62 -13.18
N PRO A 753 -0.27 0.12 -14.27
CA PRO A 753 -0.22 1.59 -14.22
C PRO A 753 -1.50 2.26 -13.73
N PHE A 754 -2.66 1.64 -13.96
CA PHE A 754 -3.96 2.12 -13.47
C PHE A 754 -4.39 1.48 -12.14
N GLY A 755 -3.44 0.91 -11.39
CA GLY A 755 -3.57 0.61 -9.98
C GLY A 755 -4.10 -0.78 -9.63
N ILE A 756 -4.13 -1.73 -10.58
CA ILE A 756 -4.34 -3.15 -10.23
C ILE A 756 -3.07 -3.68 -9.57
N GLY A 757 -3.21 -4.25 -8.37
CA GLY A 757 -2.08 -4.63 -7.53
C GLY A 757 -1.37 -5.91 -7.98
N VAL A 758 -0.09 -6.05 -7.63
CA VAL A 758 0.72 -7.26 -7.88
C VAL A 758 0.09 -8.49 -7.24
N GLU A 759 -0.37 -8.38 -5.99
CA GLU A 759 -1.02 -9.47 -5.28
C GLU A 759 -2.33 -9.90 -5.95
N GLU A 760 -3.15 -8.95 -6.38
CA GLU A 760 -4.41 -9.21 -7.05
C GLU A 760 -4.20 -9.96 -8.38
N ILE A 761 -3.21 -9.53 -9.18
CA ILE A 761 -2.82 -10.21 -10.41
C ILE A 761 -2.25 -11.61 -10.11
N SER A 762 -1.40 -11.73 -9.09
CA SER A 762 -0.78 -13.00 -8.69
C SER A 762 -1.83 -14.02 -8.22
N ASN A 763 -2.82 -13.58 -7.45
CA ASN A 763 -3.96 -14.40 -7.03
C ASN A 763 -4.75 -14.87 -8.26
N ARG A 764 -4.98 -13.96 -9.21
CA ARG A 764 -5.72 -14.27 -10.44
C ARG A 764 -5.01 -15.27 -11.34
N ILE A 765 -3.68 -15.18 -11.45
CA ILE A 765 -2.85 -16.16 -12.17
C ILE A 765 -3.06 -17.58 -11.61
N ARG A 766 -3.15 -17.73 -10.29
CA ARG A 766 -3.38 -19.04 -9.65
C ARG A 766 -4.80 -19.58 -9.81
N MET A 767 -5.78 -18.70 -10.04
CA MET A 767 -7.20 -19.07 -10.15
C MET A 767 -7.64 -19.39 -11.59
N THR A 768 -6.86 -19.01 -12.60
CA THR A 768 -7.27 -19.16 -14.00
C THR A 768 -6.63 -20.38 -14.66
N ASP A 769 -7.46 -21.16 -15.36
CA ASP A 769 -7.05 -22.32 -16.16
C ASP A 769 -6.82 -21.99 -17.65
N ASP A 770 -6.97 -20.71 -18.04
CA ASP A 770 -6.68 -20.25 -19.41
C ASP A 770 -5.25 -19.73 -19.51
N TRP A 771 -4.44 -20.38 -20.36
CA TRP A 771 -3.01 -20.06 -20.53
C TRP A 771 -2.79 -18.69 -21.16
N GLY A 772 -3.71 -18.26 -22.04
CA GLY A 772 -3.70 -16.92 -22.59
C GLY A 772 -3.89 -15.86 -21.52
N VAL A 773 -4.80 -16.10 -20.58
CA VAL A 773 -5.00 -15.20 -19.43
C VAL A 773 -3.77 -15.21 -18.52
N GLN A 774 -3.24 -16.40 -18.17
CA GLN A 774 -2.03 -16.50 -17.36
C GLN A 774 -0.86 -15.73 -17.98
N GLN A 775 -0.58 -15.94 -19.27
CA GLN A 775 0.50 -15.27 -19.97
C GLN A 775 0.32 -13.74 -19.94
N ALA A 776 -0.89 -13.25 -20.24
CA ALA A 776 -1.16 -11.81 -20.22
C ALA A 776 -0.94 -11.19 -18.84
N LEU A 777 -1.39 -11.86 -17.79
CA LEU A 777 -1.23 -11.39 -16.41
C LEU A 777 0.24 -11.39 -15.97
N VAL A 778 1.03 -12.40 -16.36
CA VAL A 778 2.48 -12.42 -16.12
C VAL A 778 3.17 -11.26 -16.83
N LEU A 779 2.81 -10.97 -18.08
CA LEU A 779 3.36 -9.82 -18.81
C LEU A 779 2.93 -8.48 -18.20
N ALA A 780 1.71 -8.39 -17.66
CA ALA A 780 1.19 -7.19 -17.00
C ALA A 780 1.94 -6.87 -15.70
N LEU A 781 2.37 -7.89 -14.95
CA LEU A 781 3.21 -7.71 -13.76
C LEU A 781 4.49 -6.95 -14.08
N GLY A 782 5.06 -7.13 -15.29
CA GLY A 782 6.26 -6.42 -15.72
C GLY A 782 6.11 -4.91 -15.91
N GLN A 783 4.89 -4.37 -15.80
CA GLN A 783 4.59 -2.94 -15.93
C GLN A 783 4.61 -2.18 -14.61
N THR A 784 4.87 -2.86 -13.48
CA THR A 784 5.00 -2.19 -12.19
C THR A 784 6.40 -1.61 -12.00
N ASN A 785 6.48 -0.37 -11.50
CA ASN A 785 7.74 0.28 -11.13
C ASN A 785 8.24 -0.14 -9.74
N ARG A 786 7.62 -1.15 -9.11
CA ARG A 786 7.84 -1.51 -7.70
C ARG A 786 8.97 -2.51 -7.46
N PHE A 787 9.54 -3.12 -8.50
CA PHE A 787 10.57 -4.13 -8.31
C PHE A 787 11.93 -3.48 -8.02
N GLN A 788 12.24 -3.34 -6.75
CA GLN A 788 13.60 -3.14 -6.26
C GLN A 788 14.17 -4.50 -5.86
N THR A 789 15.45 -4.76 -6.17
CA THR A 789 16.08 -6.09 -6.12
C THR A 789 16.13 -6.73 -4.72
N ASP A 790 15.86 -5.97 -3.65
CA ASP A 790 16.01 -6.43 -2.26
C ASP A 790 14.73 -6.43 -1.40
N ASP A 791 13.60 -6.07 -2.00
CA ASP A 791 12.30 -6.05 -1.31
C ASP A 791 11.75 -7.46 -1.08
N VAL A 792 11.13 -7.69 0.09
CA VAL A 792 10.54 -8.99 0.48
C VAL A 792 9.45 -9.41 -0.51
N ASP A 793 8.62 -8.47 -0.94
CA ASP A 793 7.54 -8.71 -1.91
C ASP A 793 8.11 -9.13 -3.27
N SER A 794 9.24 -8.55 -3.68
CA SER A 794 9.93 -8.90 -4.94
C SER A 794 10.50 -10.32 -4.89
N ARG A 795 11.06 -10.75 -3.75
CA ARG A 795 11.56 -12.13 -3.58
C ARG A 795 10.43 -13.17 -3.56
N LEU A 796 9.31 -12.85 -2.90
CA LEU A 796 8.12 -13.71 -2.92
C LEU A 796 7.59 -13.85 -4.35
N LEU A 797 7.50 -12.74 -5.09
CA LEU A 797 7.08 -12.77 -6.48
C LEU A 797 8.03 -13.58 -7.36
N VAL A 798 9.35 -13.40 -7.24
CA VAL A 798 10.35 -14.20 -7.96
C VAL A 798 10.11 -15.69 -7.71
N THR A 799 9.90 -16.08 -6.46
CA THR A 799 9.64 -17.48 -6.08
C THR A 799 8.34 -18.00 -6.71
N GLN A 800 7.26 -17.22 -6.68
CA GLN A 800 5.98 -17.58 -7.28
C GLN A 800 6.09 -17.75 -8.80
N ILE A 801 6.74 -16.80 -9.48
CA ILE A 801 6.93 -16.82 -10.94
C ILE A 801 7.87 -17.95 -11.35
N GLU A 802 8.94 -18.21 -10.59
CA GLU A 802 9.82 -19.34 -10.86
C GLU A 802 9.11 -20.70 -10.68
N ASN A 803 8.24 -20.82 -9.66
CA ASN A 803 7.42 -22.02 -9.50
C ASN A 803 6.47 -22.20 -10.68
N LEU A 804 5.77 -21.14 -11.10
CA LEU A 804 4.90 -21.17 -12.28
C LEU A 804 5.67 -21.55 -13.55
N ARG A 805 6.85 -20.95 -13.76
CA ARG A 805 7.74 -21.26 -14.89
C ARG A 805 8.12 -22.74 -14.93
N ARG A 806 8.41 -23.36 -13.78
CA ARG A 806 8.81 -24.77 -13.69
C ARG A 806 7.63 -25.73 -13.87
N SER A 807 6.45 -25.35 -13.41
CA SER A 807 5.24 -26.19 -13.43
C SER A 807 4.40 -26.05 -14.69
N THR A 808 4.49 -24.93 -15.40
CA THR A 808 3.63 -24.67 -16.56
C THR A 808 3.92 -25.64 -17.72
N ILE A 809 2.85 -26.15 -18.30
CA ILE A 809 2.92 -26.94 -19.53
C ILE A 809 2.93 -26.08 -20.79
N ASP A 810 2.65 -24.77 -20.67
CA ASP A 810 2.48 -23.84 -21.79
C ASP A 810 3.71 -22.98 -22.07
N SER A 811 4.10 -22.88 -23.34
CA SER A 811 5.31 -22.22 -23.82
C SER A 811 5.17 -20.70 -23.78
N GLY A 812 3.97 -20.18 -24.03
CA GLY A 812 3.65 -18.76 -23.90
C GLY A 812 3.81 -18.29 -22.46
N VAL A 813 3.22 -19.03 -21.52
CA VAL A 813 3.37 -18.77 -20.07
C VAL A 813 4.84 -18.91 -19.64
N HIS A 814 5.52 -19.98 -20.06
CA HIS A 814 6.93 -20.20 -19.74
C HIS A 814 7.81 -19.02 -20.18
N SER A 815 7.72 -18.62 -21.44
CA SER A 815 8.50 -17.51 -21.98
C SER A 815 8.12 -16.16 -21.35
N ALA A 816 6.85 -15.94 -20.99
CA ALA A 816 6.47 -14.74 -20.26
C ALA A 816 7.10 -14.69 -18.85
N CYS A 817 7.21 -15.82 -18.17
CA CYS A 817 7.94 -15.92 -16.91
C CYS A 817 9.43 -15.66 -17.10
N ASP A 818 10.07 -16.24 -18.13
CA ASP A 818 11.48 -15.97 -18.46
C ASP A 818 11.71 -14.47 -18.70
N TRP A 819 10.84 -13.84 -19.48
CA TRP A 819 10.88 -12.40 -19.75
C TRP A 819 10.77 -11.57 -18.46
N LEU A 820 9.77 -11.86 -17.61
CA LEU A 820 9.56 -11.13 -16.37
C LEU A 820 10.76 -11.26 -15.42
N LEU A 821 11.24 -12.48 -15.23
CA LEU A 821 12.38 -12.77 -14.35
C LEU A 821 13.64 -12.05 -14.81
N GLN A 822 13.98 -12.16 -16.10
CA GLN A 822 15.23 -11.60 -16.63
C GLN A 822 15.17 -10.09 -16.81
N GLN A 823 14.10 -9.58 -17.42
CA GLN A 823 14.05 -8.18 -17.89
C GLN A 823 13.51 -7.22 -16.84
N ARG A 824 12.71 -7.69 -15.88
CA ARG A 824 12.07 -6.82 -14.89
C ARG A 824 12.51 -7.11 -13.45
N LEU A 825 12.86 -8.36 -13.14
CA LEU A 825 13.27 -8.77 -11.79
C LEU A 825 14.79 -8.98 -11.65
N GLY A 826 15.56 -8.91 -12.75
CA GLY A 826 17.02 -9.09 -12.73
C GLY A 826 17.46 -10.50 -12.30
N TYR A 827 16.55 -11.47 -12.34
CA TYR A 827 16.78 -12.86 -11.92
C TYR A 827 17.08 -13.74 -13.13
N GLN A 828 18.24 -14.39 -13.11
CA GLN A 828 18.62 -15.38 -14.13
C GLN A 828 18.13 -16.76 -13.69
N PRO A 829 17.14 -17.35 -14.38
CA PRO A 829 16.62 -18.66 -14.01
C PRO A 829 17.70 -19.73 -14.12
N VAL A 830 17.84 -20.58 -13.11
CA VAL A 830 18.76 -21.73 -13.16
C VAL A 830 18.02 -22.96 -13.67
N ASP A 831 18.31 -23.36 -14.91
CA ASP A 831 17.73 -24.57 -15.49
C ASP A 831 18.41 -25.83 -14.94
N ARG A 832 17.78 -26.47 -13.94
CA ARG A 832 18.20 -27.77 -13.40
C ARG A 832 17.63 -28.96 -14.17
N LEU A 833 16.66 -28.74 -15.05
CA LEU A 833 15.99 -29.79 -15.84
C LEU A 833 16.77 -30.07 -17.14
N ARG A 834 17.92 -30.75 -17.04
CA ARG A 834 18.54 -31.40 -18.21
C ARG A 834 17.83 -32.73 -18.48
N GLY A 835 16.73 -32.68 -19.23
CA GLY A 835 16.01 -33.85 -19.71
C GLY A 835 16.64 -34.42 -20.99
N THR A 836 16.87 -35.73 -21.02
CA THR A 836 17.28 -36.50 -22.19
C THR A 836 16.19 -36.48 -23.25
N ALA A 837 16.46 -35.88 -24.42
CA ALA A 837 15.94 -36.10 -25.78
C ALA A 837 14.44 -36.39 -26.08
N ASP A 838 13.63 -36.81 -25.11
CA ASP A 838 12.23 -37.16 -25.23
C ASP A 838 11.36 -36.11 -24.53
N ARG A 839 10.39 -35.64 -25.30
CA ARG A 839 9.27 -34.81 -24.88
C ARG A 839 8.71 -35.33 -23.54
N ASP A 840 8.68 -34.47 -22.52
CA ASP A 840 7.76 -34.68 -21.40
C ASP A 840 6.35 -34.59 -22.03
N ALA A 841 5.64 -35.72 -22.17
CA ALA A 841 4.52 -35.88 -23.11
C ALA A 841 3.39 -34.85 -22.95
N GLU A 842 3.32 -34.20 -21.79
CA GLU A 842 2.32 -33.21 -21.40
C GLU A 842 2.73 -31.75 -21.65
N ARG A 843 4.02 -31.44 -21.79
CA ARG A 843 4.50 -30.05 -22.00
C ARG A 843 4.53 -29.69 -23.49
N ASN A 844 4.18 -28.45 -23.82
CA ASN A 844 4.35 -27.89 -25.15
C ASN A 844 5.67 -27.09 -25.29
N TRP A 845 6.65 -27.32 -24.43
CA TRP A 845 8.00 -26.77 -24.54
C TRP A 845 9.04 -27.70 -23.90
N TRP A 846 10.32 -27.57 -24.29
CA TRP A 846 11.43 -28.27 -23.63
C TRP A 846 12.79 -27.60 -23.89
N LEU A 847 13.81 -28.01 -23.11
CA LEU A 847 15.20 -27.64 -23.30
C LEU A 847 15.91 -28.66 -24.21
N GLY A 848 16.31 -28.23 -25.39
CA GLY A 848 17.04 -29.00 -26.39
C GLY A 848 18.57 -28.90 -26.28
N PRO A 849 19.28 -29.54 -27.21
CA PRO A 849 20.75 -29.51 -27.26
C PRO A 849 21.27 -28.08 -27.43
N ASN A 850 22.49 -27.84 -26.94
CA ASN A 850 23.16 -26.53 -26.99
C ASN A 850 22.34 -25.36 -26.35
N SER A 851 21.56 -25.68 -25.33
CA SER A 851 20.74 -24.72 -24.56
C SER A 851 19.68 -23.99 -25.39
N HIS A 852 19.13 -24.64 -26.43
CA HIS A 852 17.99 -24.11 -27.17
C HIS A 852 16.69 -24.47 -26.46
N THR A 853 15.85 -23.49 -26.12
CA THR A 853 14.49 -23.74 -25.66
C THR A 853 13.57 -23.86 -26.87
N PHE A 854 12.77 -24.91 -26.94
CA PHE A 854 11.83 -25.16 -28.04
C PHE A 854 10.39 -25.03 -27.57
N ALA A 855 9.57 -24.31 -28.33
CA ALA A 855 8.12 -24.28 -28.19
C ALA A 855 7.47 -25.21 -29.24
N VAL A 856 6.50 -26.00 -28.82
CA VAL A 856 5.72 -26.92 -29.65
C VAL A 856 4.52 -26.18 -30.22
N VAL A 857 4.42 -26.19 -31.54
CA VAL A 857 3.31 -25.63 -32.30
C VAL A 857 2.52 -26.79 -32.90
N ALA A 858 1.26 -26.91 -32.46
CA ALA A 858 0.35 -27.92 -32.98
C ALA A 858 -0.04 -27.63 -34.44
N ALA A 859 -0.25 -28.67 -35.23
CA ALA A 859 -0.63 -28.57 -36.63
C ALA A 859 -1.98 -27.84 -36.78
N PRO A 860 -2.03 -26.65 -37.40
CA PRO A 860 -3.28 -25.92 -37.60
C PRO A 860 -4.11 -26.48 -38.77
N GLY A 861 -3.56 -27.38 -39.59
CA GLY A 861 -4.21 -27.86 -40.80
C GLY A 861 -4.22 -26.79 -41.89
N GLN A 862 -5.41 -26.47 -42.40
CA GLN A 862 -5.59 -25.47 -43.46
C GLN A 862 -5.74 -24.07 -42.86
N ILE A 863 -4.88 -23.14 -43.28
CA ILE A 863 -4.83 -21.77 -42.78
C ILE A 863 -4.76 -20.77 -43.93
N THR A 864 -5.07 -19.51 -43.64
CA THR A 864 -4.87 -18.38 -44.56
C THR A 864 -3.71 -17.54 -44.06
N LEU A 865 -2.69 -17.35 -44.90
CA LEU A 865 -1.51 -16.52 -44.63
C LEU A 865 -1.48 -15.33 -45.57
N GLY A 866 -0.69 -14.30 -45.28
CA GLY A 866 -0.60 -13.06 -46.05
C GLY A 866 -1.42 -11.91 -45.47
N SER A 867 -1.11 -10.70 -45.91
CA SER A 867 -1.76 -9.45 -45.50
C SER A 867 -3.11 -9.28 -46.20
N PRO A 868 -4.21 -9.00 -45.47
CA PRO A 868 -5.48 -8.61 -46.07
C PRO A 868 -5.36 -7.36 -46.94
N VAL A 869 -6.34 -7.12 -47.81
CA VAL A 869 -6.29 -6.04 -48.84
C VAL A 869 -6.21 -4.64 -48.23
N HIS A 870 -6.69 -4.51 -47.01
CA HIS A 870 -6.87 -3.25 -46.29
C HIS A 870 -5.77 -3.02 -45.24
N GLU A 871 -4.79 -3.92 -45.14
CA GLU A 871 -3.64 -3.76 -44.23
C GLU A 871 -2.81 -2.54 -44.68
N LEU A 872 -2.60 -1.61 -43.76
CA LEU A 872 -1.83 -0.40 -44.03
C LEU A 872 -0.38 -0.78 -44.38
N LEU A 873 0.17 -0.12 -45.39
CA LEU A 873 1.56 -0.30 -45.84
C LEU A 873 1.87 -1.68 -46.45
N ARG A 874 0.86 -2.55 -46.70
CA ARG A 874 1.10 -3.86 -47.34
C ARG A 874 1.76 -3.71 -48.70
N GLU A 875 2.60 -4.68 -49.07
CA GLU A 875 3.11 -4.79 -50.43
C GLU A 875 2.16 -5.59 -51.33
N GLU A 876 2.22 -5.37 -52.65
CA GLU A 876 1.33 -6.04 -53.62
C GLU A 876 1.44 -7.57 -53.57
N ASP A 877 2.61 -8.08 -53.20
CA ASP A 877 2.96 -9.49 -53.25
C ASP A 877 2.70 -10.23 -51.91
N GLU A 878 2.22 -9.49 -50.88
CA GLU A 878 1.86 -9.99 -49.55
C GLU A 878 0.42 -10.52 -49.47
N GLY A 879 -0.34 -10.55 -50.56
CA GLY A 879 -1.76 -10.94 -50.58
C GLY A 879 -2.09 -12.28 -49.91
N GLN A 880 -3.30 -12.37 -49.34
CA GLN A 880 -3.78 -13.57 -48.67
C GLN A 880 -3.81 -14.81 -49.59
N ARG A 881 -3.27 -15.92 -49.07
CA ARG A 881 -3.15 -17.19 -49.78
C ARG A 881 -3.45 -18.37 -48.83
N PRO A 882 -4.09 -19.44 -49.32
CA PRO A 882 -4.24 -20.66 -48.55
C PRO A 882 -2.89 -21.34 -48.34
N ALA A 883 -2.68 -21.91 -47.16
CA ALA A 883 -1.52 -22.72 -46.82
C ALA A 883 -1.94 -23.91 -45.95
N VAL A 884 -1.10 -24.95 -45.92
CA VAL A 884 -1.35 -26.16 -45.15
C VAL A 884 -0.13 -26.48 -44.30
N ILE A 885 -0.35 -26.68 -43.01
CA ILE A 885 0.62 -27.25 -42.07
C ILE A 885 -0.08 -28.43 -41.38
N ASP A 886 0.29 -29.65 -41.77
CA ASP A 886 -0.37 -30.91 -41.41
C ASP A 886 0.40 -31.73 -40.36
N HIS A 887 1.45 -31.16 -39.80
CA HIS A 887 2.33 -31.80 -38.82
C HIS A 887 2.61 -30.85 -37.66
N ASP A 888 2.71 -31.42 -36.46
CA ASP A 888 3.20 -30.69 -35.30
C ASP A 888 4.69 -30.42 -35.52
N PHE A 889 5.15 -29.25 -35.09
CA PHE A 889 6.55 -28.89 -35.17
C PHE A 889 6.96 -28.16 -33.92
N ALA A 890 8.25 -28.13 -33.65
CA ALA A 890 8.80 -27.33 -32.58
C ALA A 890 9.80 -26.33 -33.12
N VAL A 891 9.78 -25.13 -32.57
CA VAL A 891 10.59 -24.00 -33.01
C VAL A 891 11.35 -23.41 -31.82
N SER A 892 12.61 -23.02 -32.03
CA SER A 892 13.39 -22.37 -30.98
C SER A 892 12.75 -21.04 -30.57
N THR A 893 12.62 -20.79 -29.26
CA THR A 893 11.97 -19.59 -28.73
C THR A 893 12.75 -18.31 -29.02
N THR A 894 14.07 -18.42 -29.28
CA THR A 894 14.96 -17.33 -29.72
C THR A 894 15.72 -17.68 -31.02
N GLU A 895 16.32 -16.68 -31.69
CA GLU A 895 17.33 -16.90 -32.74
C GLU A 895 18.55 -17.64 -32.19
N VAL A 896 19.30 -18.27 -33.10
CA VAL A 896 20.61 -18.81 -32.77
C VAL A 896 21.55 -17.64 -32.44
N THR A 897 22.06 -17.63 -31.21
CA THR A 897 22.98 -16.60 -30.73
C THR A 897 24.39 -16.81 -31.27
N VAL A 898 25.22 -15.75 -31.23
CA VAL A 898 26.65 -15.84 -31.55
C VAL A 898 27.32 -16.94 -30.72
N ASN A 899 27.07 -16.98 -29.42
CA ASN A 899 27.66 -17.98 -28.52
C ASN A 899 27.27 -19.41 -28.92
N GLN A 900 25.98 -19.65 -29.22
CA GLN A 900 25.50 -20.95 -29.65
C GLN A 900 26.07 -21.37 -31.01
N PHE A 901 26.26 -20.44 -31.95
CA PHE A 901 26.83 -20.74 -33.26
C PHE A 901 28.32 -21.06 -33.18
N LEU A 902 29.08 -20.31 -32.38
CA LEU A 902 30.52 -20.51 -32.24
C LEU A 902 30.88 -21.86 -31.58
N ALA A 903 29.96 -22.46 -30.83
CA ALA A 903 30.10 -23.83 -30.32
C ALA A 903 30.16 -24.88 -31.44
N PHE A 904 29.53 -24.64 -32.59
CA PHE A 904 29.59 -25.50 -33.77
C PHE A 904 30.89 -25.28 -34.55
N ARG A 905 31.16 -24.02 -34.94
CA ARG A 905 32.29 -23.68 -35.80
C ARG A 905 32.70 -22.24 -35.58
N ASN A 906 34.01 -22.00 -35.50
CA ASN A 906 34.56 -20.66 -35.51
C ASN A 906 34.35 -20.01 -36.89
N LYS A 907 33.53 -18.95 -36.94
CA LYS A 907 33.26 -18.16 -38.15
C LYS A 907 33.29 -16.67 -37.80
N SER A 908 33.85 -15.85 -38.69
CA SER A 908 33.79 -14.40 -38.55
C SER A 908 32.35 -13.90 -38.72
N PHE A 909 31.91 -13.06 -37.80
CA PHE A 909 30.65 -12.34 -37.86
C PHE A 909 30.93 -10.83 -37.71
N ASN A 910 29.95 -9.99 -38.01
CA ASN A 910 30.09 -8.55 -37.85
C ASN A 910 29.73 -8.14 -36.41
N SER A 911 30.74 -7.88 -35.58
CA SER A 911 30.56 -7.45 -34.19
C SER A 911 29.92 -6.07 -34.05
N ARG A 912 29.88 -5.24 -35.10
CA ARG A 912 29.11 -3.98 -35.08
C ARG A 912 27.62 -4.26 -34.98
N TYR A 913 27.11 -5.26 -35.70
CA TYR A 913 25.68 -5.57 -35.71
C TYR A 913 25.29 -6.58 -34.63
N SER A 914 26.22 -7.38 -34.13
CA SER A 914 26.01 -8.30 -33.00
C SER A 914 27.08 -8.02 -31.93
N PRO A 915 26.89 -6.98 -31.09
CA PRO A 915 27.91 -6.53 -30.15
C PRO A 915 28.10 -7.46 -28.94
N SER A 916 27.12 -8.31 -28.64
CA SER A 916 27.11 -9.23 -27.50
C SER A 916 27.03 -10.69 -27.94
N PRO A 917 27.64 -11.65 -27.21
CA PRO A 917 27.51 -13.09 -27.50
C PRO A 917 26.06 -13.62 -27.48
N GLN A 918 25.16 -12.91 -26.78
CA GLN A 918 23.73 -13.24 -26.70
C GLN A 918 22.90 -12.64 -27.85
N CYS A 919 23.50 -11.78 -28.70
CA CYS A 919 22.84 -11.31 -29.92
C CYS A 919 22.71 -12.45 -30.94
N PRO A 920 21.74 -12.36 -31.87
CA PRO A 920 21.67 -13.26 -33.02
C PRO A 920 22.98 -13.30 -33.80
N ILE A 921 23.36 -14.48 -34.28
CA ILE A 921 24.48 -14.61 -35.22
C ILE A 921 24.13 -13.94 -36.56
N ASN A 922 25.09 -13.23 -37.14
CA ASN A 922 24.95 -12.55 -38.44
C ASN A 922 26.05 -12.98 -39.42
N ASN A 923 26.00 -12.48 -40.65
CA ASN A 923 26.95 -12.81 -41.72
C ASN A 923 27.08 -14.34 -41.96
N VAL A 924 25.99 -15.07 -41.75
CA VAL A 924 25.87 -16.50 -42.04
C VAL A 924 25.14 -16.71 -43.36
N THR A 925 25.62 -17.65 -44.16
CA THR A 925 24.93 -18.07 -45.39
C THR A 925 23.85 -19.11 -45.06
N PHE A 926 22.98 -19.39 -46.03
CA PHE A 926 22.02 -20.50 -45.93
C PHE A 926 22.71 -21.83 -45.65
N PHE A 927 23.85 -22.09 -46.30
CA PHE A 927 24.61 -23.33 -46.11
C PHE A 927 25.19 -23.43 -44.70
N ASP A 928 25.59 -22.31 -44.09
CA ASP A 928 26.09 -22.31 -42.71
C ASP A 928 25.00 -22.64 -41.69
N ALA A 929 23.80 -22.07 -41.89
CA ALA A 929 22.67 -22.33 -41.01
C ALA A 929 22.13 -23.76 -41.16
N VAL A 930 22.12 -24.28 -42.40
CA VAL A 930 21.80 -25.68 -42.69
C VAL A 930 22.84 -26.62 -42.08
N ALA A 931 24.13 -26.29 -42.18
CA ALA A 931 25.20 -27.05 -41.52
C ALA A 931 25.07 -27.04 -40.00
N TYR A 932 24.68 -25.91 -39.41
CA TYR A 932 24.39 -25.82 -37.97
C TYR A 932 23.24 -26.76 -37.57
N CYS A 933 22.13 -26.77 -38.32
CA CYS A 933 21.02 -27.69 -38.07
C CYS A 933 21.43 -29.16 -38.23
N ARG A 934 22.27 -29.47 -39.22
CA ARG A 934 22.81 -30.81 -39.44
C ARG A 934 23.67 -31.26 -38.27
N TRP A 935 24.59 -30.39 -37.81
CA TRP A 935 25.44 -30.63 -36.65
C TRP A 935 24.61 -30.83 -35.38
N LEU A 936 23.60 -29.99 -35.14
CA LEU A 936 22.72 -30.14 -33.99
C LEU A 936 21.96 -31.48 -34.02
N SER A 937 21.66 -31.97 -35.23
CA SER A 937 21.03 -33.29 -35.41
C SER A 937 22.00 -34.45 -35.14
N ASP A 938 23.29 -34.27 -35.40
CA ASP A 938 24.34 -35.23 -34.99
C ASP A 938 24.52 -35.24 -33.47
N GLU A 939 24.62 -34.06 -32.85
CA GLU A 939 24.74 -33.92 -31.39
C GLU A 939 23.55 -34.51 -30.64
N ALA A 940 22.35 -34.40 -31.21
CA ALA A 940 21.15 -35.03 -30.67
C ALA A 940 21.05 -36.55 -30.93
N GLY A 941 21.99 -37.13 -31.68
CA GLY A 941 22.04 -38.57 -31.94
C GLY A 941 20.97 -39.09 -32.90
N PHE A 942 20.43 -38.26 -33.80
CA PHE A 942 19.40 -38.71 -34.74
C PHE A 942 19.97 -39.71 -35.78
N PRO A 943 19.20 -40.75 -36.17
CA PRO A 943 19.54 -41.62 -37.29
C PRO A 943 19.63 -40.87 -38.62
N GLU A 944 20.46 -41.37 -39.56
CA GLU A 944 20.73 -40.69 -40.85
C GLU A 944 19.49 -40.51 -41.73
N ASP A 945 18.56 -41.47 -41.71
CA ASP A 945 17.27 -41.40 -42.39
C ASP A 945 16.31 -40.37 -41.76
N GLN A 946 16.58 -39.95 -40.52
CA GLN A 946 15.79 -38.97 -39.78
C GLN A 946 16.40 -37.55 -39.80
N LYS A 947 17.58 -37.35 -40.40
CA LYS A 947 18.21 -36.03 -40.55
C LYS A 947 17.70 -35.31 -41.79
N CYS A 948 17.39 -34.02 -41.64
CA CYS A 948 16.79 -33.19 -42.69
C CYS A 948 17.76 -32.76 -43.80
N TYR A 949 19.06 -32.86 -43.56
CA TYR A 949 20.11 -32.36 -44.44
C TYR A 949 21.18 -33.43 -44.69
N PRO A 950 21.92 -33.35 -45.81
CA PRO A 950 23.00 -34.30 -46.10
C PRO A 950 24.19 -34.16 -45.12
N PRO A 951 25.15 -35.09 -45.14
CA PRO A 951 26.38 -34.99 -44.35
C PRO A 951 27.10 -33.64 -44.48
N LEU A 952 27.80 -33.21 -43.42
CA LEU A 952 28.40 -31.87 -43.32
C LEU A 952 29.36 -31.53 -44.47
N ASP A 953 30.08 -32.50 -45.00
CA ASP A 953 31.01 -32.36 -46.12
C ASP A 953 30.33 -32.23 -47.50
N GLU A 954 29.04 -32.57 -47.58
CA GLU A 954 28.20 -32.42 -48.78
C GLU A 954 27.36 -31.13 -48.77
N ILE A 955 27.39 -30.36 -47.68
CA ILE A 955 26.63 -29.10 -47.55
C ILE A 955 27.35 -27.98 -48.29
N GLY A 956 26.72 -27.48 -49.35
CA GLY A 956 27.21 -26.38 -50.16
C GLY A 956 26.40 -26.21 -51.45
N PRO A 957 26.87 -25.35 -52.37
CA PRO A 957 26.24 -25.18 -53.67
C PRO A 957 26.12 -26.50 -54.43
N GLY A 958 24.89 -26.86 -54.81
CA GLY A 958 24.59 -28.12 -55.46
C GLY A 958 24.18 -29.25 -54.50
N MET A 959 24.10 -29.01 -53.19
CA MET A 959 23.62 -30.00 -52.24
C MET A 959 22.21 -30.48 -52.59
N ARG A 960 21.93 -31.75 -52.32
CA ARG A 960 20.62 -32.36 -52.56
C ARG A 960 19.91 -32.61 -51.25
N LEU A 961 18.69 -32.09 -51.14
CA LEU A 961 17.85 -32.35 -49.99
C LEU A 961 17.22 -33.75 -50.13
N PRO A 962 17.13 -34.52 -49.03
CA PRO A 962 16.33 -35.73 -49.04
C PRO A 962 14.88 -35.43 -49.47
N PRO A 963 14.22 -36.29 -50.27
CA PRO A 963 12.88 -36.01 -50.78
C PRO A 963 11.89 -35.68 -49.66
N ASP A 964 11.98 -36.39 -48.54
CA ASP A 964 11.12 -36.35 -47.36
C ASP A 964 11.63 -35.41 -46.24
N TRP A 965 12.60 -34.54 -46.51
CA TRP A 965 13.29 -33.74 -45.48
C TRP A 965 12.38 -32.94 -44.54
N ILE A 966 11.22 -32.46 -44.98
CA ILE A 966 10.25 -31.75 -44.13
C ILE A 966 9.62 -32.67 -43.09
N SER A 967 9.37 -33.93 -43.45
CA SER A 967 8.70 -34.92 -42.60
C SER A 967 9.66 -35.62 -41.63
N ARG A 968 10.97 -35.40 -41.78
CA ARG A 968 12.00 -35.94 -40.89
C ARG A 968 12.04 -35.20 -39.55
N VAL A 969 12.40 -35.90 -38.49
CA VAL A 969 12.37 -35.37 -37.11
C VAL A 969 13.63 -34.62 -36.68
N GLY A 970 14.67 -34.62 -37.52
CA GLY A 970 15.90 -33.85 -37.30
C GLY A 970 15.69 -32.35 -37.35
N PHE A 971 16.71 -31.59 -36.94
CA PHE A 971 16.67 -30.14 -36.94
C PHE A 971 16.82 -29.57 -38.36
N ARG A 972 16.08 -28.50 -38.63
CA ARG A 972 16.02 -27.79 -39.90
C ARG A 972 15.69 -26.32 -39.71
N LEU A 973 15.81 -25.54 -40.77
CA LEU A 973 15.24 -24.18 -40.80
C LEU A 973 13.70 -24.23 -40.90
N PRO A 974 12.98 -23.22 -40.37
CA PRO A 974 11.55 -23.10 -40.60
C PRO A 974 11.26 -22.94 -42.09
N THR A 975 10.16 -23.52 -42.57
CA THR A 975 9.61 -23.10 -43.86
C THR A 975 9.00 -21.71 -43.73
N GLN A 976 8.93 -20.97 -44.84
CA GLN A 976 8.29 -19.64 -44.84
C GLN A 976 6.83 -19.66 -44.36
N THR A 977 6.14 -20.79 -44.52
CA THR A 977 4.76 -21.01 -44.09
C THR A 977 4.68 -21.22 -42.58
N GLU A 978 5.52 -22.11 -42.04
CA GLU A 978 5.61 -22.32 -40.60
C GLU A 978 6.03 -21.06 -39.87
N TRP A 979 7.01 -20.32 -40.41
CA TRP A 979 7.47 -19.08 -39.79
C TRP A 979 6.37 -18.02 -39.73
N GLU A 980 5.67 -17.78 -40.85
CA GLU A 980 4.60 -16.78 -40.85
C GLU A 980 3.47 -17.15 -39.87
N TYR A 981 3.11 -18.43 -39.80
CA TYR A 981 2.12 -18.92 -38.85
C TYR A 981 2.61 -18.77 -37.39
N ALA A 982 3.84 -19.19 -37.11
CA ALA A 982 4.44 -19.11 -35.77
C ALA A 982 4.63 -17.66 -35.31
N CYS A 983 5.03 -16.76 -36.21
CA CYS A 983 5.16 -15.33 -35.96
C CYS A 983 3.80 -14.68 -35.64
N ARG A 984 2.73 -15.07 -36.35
CA ARG A 984 1.36 -14.60 -36.09
C ARG A 984 0.76 -15.21 -34.83
N ALA A 985 1.16 -16.42 -34.44
CA ALA A 985 0.67 -17.11 -33.25
C ALA A 985 -0.87 -17.14 -33.13
N GLY A 986 -1.56 -17.39 -34.25
CA GLY A 986 -3.01 -17.52 -34.30
C GLY A 986 -3.80 -16.24 -34.56
N VAL A 987 -3.17 -15.05 -34.64
CA VAL A 987 -3.90 -13.80 -34.95
C VAL A 987 -3.93 -13.47 -36.44
N SER A 988 -4.98 -12.74 -36.86
CA SER A 988 -5.16 -12.30 -38.24
C SER A 988 -4.45 -10.98 -38.56
N SER A 989 -4.08 -10.19 -37.55
CA SER A 989 -3.36 -8.91 -37.71
C SER A 989 -1.94 -9.11 -38.24
N SER A 990 -1.34 -8.01 -38.73
CA SER A 990 0.02 -7.99 -39.30
C SER A 990 1.11 -8.29 -38.28
N ARG A 991 0.82 -8.01 -37.00
CA ARG A 991 1.67 -8.17 -35.83
C ARG A 991 0.88 -8.88 -34.73
N TYR A 992 1.56 -9.72 -33.95
CA TYR A 992 0.89 -10.56 -32.93
C TYR A 992 0.33 -9.76 -31.75
N PHE A 993 0.80 -8.53 -31.53
CA PHE A 993 0.30 -7.62 -30.51
C PHE A 993 -0.76 -6.62 -31.03
N GLY A 994 -1.04 -6.64 -32.34
CA GLY A 994 -2.03 -5.78 -32.99
C GLY A 994 -1.43 -4.55 -33.66
N GLU A 995 -2.24 -3.53 -33.88
CA GLU A 995 -1.85 -2.34 -34.65
C GLU A 995 -1.38 -1.18 -33.78
N GLY A 996 -1.15 -1.41 -32.49
CA GLY A 996 -0.83 -0.32 -31.56
C GLY A 996 0.50 0.38 -31.89
N GLN A 997 0.46 1.67 -32.20
CA GLN A 997 1.66 2.43 -32.56
C GLN A 997 2.51 2.68 -31.30
N ARG A 998 1.88 2.97 -30.17
CA ARG A 998 2.61 3.25 -28.92
C ARG A 998 3.19 2.00 -28.26
N LEU A 999 2.75 0.82 -28.66
CA LEU A 999 3.20 -0.46 -28.09
C LEU A 999 4.50 -0.99 -28.72
N GLN A 1000 4.96 -0.40 -29.82
CA GLN A 1000 6.07 -0.95 -30.62
C GLN A 1000 7.33 -1.25 -29.82
N SER A 1001 7.72 -0.35 -28.92
CA SER A 1001 8.96 -0.51 -28.14
C SER A 1001 8.95 -1.72 -27.21
N GLU A 1002 7.78 -2.28 -26.92
CA GLU A 1002 7.62 -3.44 -26.02
C GLU A 1002 7.57 -4.78 -26.76
N TYR A 1003 7.27 -4.78 -28.06
CA TYR A 1003 6.93 -6.00 -28.82
C TYR A 1003 7.71 -6.19 -30.13
N MET A 1004 8.35 -5.15 -30.65
CA MET A 1004 9.09 -5.22 -31.91
C MET A 1004 10.33 -4.33 -31.93
N TRP A 1005 11.33 -4.79 -32.66
CA TRP A 1005 12.54 -4.02 -32.94
C TRP A 1005 12.41 -3.29 -34.27
N THR A 1006 12.84 -2.04 -34.28
CA THR A 1006 12.85 -1.14 -35.43
C THR A 1006 14.08 -0.25 -35.36
N VAL A 1007 14.34 0.50 -36.42
CA VAL A 1007 15.39 1.54 -36.45
C VAL A 1007 15.31 2.56 -35.30
N HIS A 1008 14.16 2.69 -34.64
CA HIS A 1008 13.95 3.66 -33.56
C HIS A 1008 14.39 3.18 -32.17
N ASN A 1009 14.41 1.86 -31.91
CA ASN A 1009 14.76 1.29 -30.60
C ASN A 1009 15.93 0.29 -30.66
N SER A 1010 16.40 -0.06 -31.85
CA SER A 1010 17.52 -0.99 -32.06
C SER A 1010 18.91 -0.35 -32.01
N GLU A 1011 19.01 0.97 -32.16
CA GLU A 1011 20.29 1.69 -32.34
C GLU A 1011 21.12 1.23 -33.56
N ASP A 1012 20.47 0.78 -34.64
CA ASP A 1012 21.13 0.29 -35.88
C ASP A 1012 21.99 -0.99 -35.65
N GLU A 1013 21.66 -1.76 -34.62
CA GLU A 1013 22.28 -3.05 -34.28
C GLU A 1013 21.26 -4.09 -33.78
N SER A 1014 21.64 -5.37 -33.79
CA SER A 1014 20.83 -6.43 -33.16
C SER A 1014 21.01 -6.43 -31.66
N ARG A 1015 19.96 -6.78 -30.93
CA ARG A 1015 19.96 -6.84 -29.46
C ARG A 1015 20.02 -8.29 -28.99
N PRO A 1016 20.52 -8.53 -27.75
CA PRO A 1016 20.40 -9.83 -27.12
C PRO A 1016 18.99 -10.38 -27.22
N VAL A 1017 18.87 -11.66 -27.59
CA VAL A 1017 17.56 -12.30 -27.79
C VAL A 1017 16.74 -12.32 -26.50
N GLY A 1018 15.41 -12.27 -26.63
CA GLY A 1018 14.50 -12.44 -25.48
C GLY A 1018 14.26 -11.19 -24.64
N GLN A 1019 14.64 -10.00 -25.12
CA GLN A 1019 14.46 -8.75 -24.38
C GLN A 1019 13.04 -8.17 -24.47
N LEU A 1020 12.38 -8.29 -25.63
CA LEU A 1020 10.99 -7.84 -25.82
C LEU A 1020 10.00 -8.93 -25.45
N LYS A 1021 8.72 -8.58 -25.33
CA LYS A 1021 7.68 -9.53 -24.92
C LYS A 1021 7.54 -10.66 -25.96
N PRO A 1022 7.31 -11.92 -25.53
CA PRO A 1022 7.09 -13.03 -26.44
C PRO A 1022 5.65 -13.03 -27.01
N ASN A 1023 5.46 -13.70 -28.15
CA ASN A 1023 4.14 -13.95 -28.71
C ASN A 1023 3.39 -15.09 -27.98
N ALA A 1024 2.18 -15.44 -28.45
CA ALA A 1024 1.34 -16.47 -27.82
C ALA A 1024 1.97 -17.87 -27.76
N PHE A 1025 2.87 -18.19 -28.69
CA PHE A 1025 3.60 -19.47 -28.69
C PHE A 1025 4.89 -19.41 -27.86
N GLY A 1026 5.17 -18.28 -27.21
CA GLY A 1026 6.38 -18.10 -26.41
C GLY A 1026 7.61 -17.74 -27.24
N LEU A 1027 7.44 -17.27 -28.48
CA LEU A 1027 8.54 -16.89 -29.36
C LEU A 1027 8.89 -15.42 -29.14
N PHE A 1028 10.17 -15.16 -28.92
CA PHE A 1028 10.75 -13.82 -28.83
C PHE A 1028 11.13 -13.30 -30.21
N ASP A 1029 11.35 -11.99 -30.34
CA ASP A 1029 12.01 -11.35 -31.49
C ASP A 1029 11.43 -11.72 -32.88
N THR A 1030 10.18 -12.18 -32.96
CA THR A 1030 9.56 -12.57 -34.24
C THR A 1030 9.29 -11.40 -35.18
N LEU A 1031 9.40 -10.17 -34.67
CA LEU A 1031 9.20 -8.90 -35.36
C LEU A 1031 10.45 -8.02 -35.17
N GLY A 1032 11.31 -7.97 -36.19
CA GLY A 1032 12.56 -7.21 -36.17
C GLY A 1032 13.74 -8.01 -35.59
N ASN A 1033 14.66 -7.31 -34.94
CA ASN A 1033 15.98 -7.76 -34.50
C ASN A 1033 16.84 -8.15 -35.70
N VAL A 1034 16.61 -9.33 -36.28
CA VAL A 1034 17.24 -9.75 -37.54
C VAL A 1034 16.18 -10.43 -38.40
N GLY A 1035 16.35 -10.34 -39.72
CA GLY A 1035 15.44 -11.05 -40.60
C GLY A 1035 15.65 -12.55 -40.52
N GLU A 1036 14.55 -13.28 -40.43
CA GLU A 1036 14.54 -14.72 -40.25
C GLU A 1036 14.75 -15.43 -41.59
N MET A 1037 15.81 -16.23 -41.69
CA MET A 1037 16.08 -17.05 -42.86
C MET A 1037 15.21 -18.31 -42.88
N CYS A 1038 14.35 -18.42 -43.89
CA CYS A 1038 13.38 -19.50 -44.02
C CYS A 1038 13.66 -20.38 -45.24
N HIS A 1039 13.30 -21.66 -45.19
CA HIS A 1039 13.24 -22.49 -46.37
C HIS A 1039 12.05 -22.06 -47.27
N PRO A 1040 12.19 -22.00 -48.60
CA PRO A 1040 11.09 -21.69 -49.51
C PRO A 1040 9.90 -22.67 -49.49
N GLY A 1041 10.01 -23.80 -48.78
CA GLY A 1041 9.05 -24.91 -48.83
C GLY A 1041 9.23 -25.82 -50.04
N ARG A 1042 8.26 -26.71 -50.29
CA ARG A 1042 8.14 -27.52 -51.52
C ARG A 1042 7.35 -26.74 -52.59
N SER A 1043 7.95 -26.51 -53.76
CA SER A 1043 7.21 -26.07 -54.96
C SER A 1043 6.89 -27.26 -55.88
N SER A 1044 5.86 -27.15 -56.73
CA SER A 1044 5.48 -28.20 -57.69
C SER A 1044 6.55 -28.51 -58.75
N ASN A 1045 7.58 -27.67 -58.86
CA ASN A 1045 8.70 -27.78 -59.80
C ASN A 1045 10.07 -27.93 -59.11
N ASP A 1046 10.09 -28.29 -57.82
CA ASP A 1046 11.34 -28.27 -57.05
C ASP A 1046 12.34 -29.32 -57.53
N ASP A 1047 13.42 -28.82 -58.14
CA ASP A 1047 14.69 -29.52 -58.22
C ASP A 1047 15.22 -29.68 -56.77
N ALA A 1048 15.47 -30.92 -56.34
CA ALA A 1048 15.97 -31.21 -54.98
C ALA A 1048 17.36 -30.61 -54.71
N THR A 1049 17.97 -30.02 -55.74
CA THR A 1049 19.29 -29.39 -55.75
C THR A 1049 19.21 -27.92 -55.30
N VAL A 1050 19.97 -27.52 -54.28
CA VAL A 1050 20.08 -26.13 -53.82
C VAL A 1050 21.33 -25.46 -54.41
N GLN A 1051 21.15 -24.54 -55.34
CA GLN A 1051 22.22 -23.79 -56.02
C GLN A 1051 22.57 -22.48 -55.27
N SER A 1052 23.78 -21.93 -55.45
CA SER A 1052 24.17 -20.63 -54.85
C SER A 1052 23.23 -19.47 -55.24
N ALA A 1053 22.75 -19.47 -56.49
CA ALA A 1053 21.85 -18.46 -57.01
C ALA A 1053 20.38 -18.67 -56.59
N ARG A 1054 20.07 -19.74 -55.84
CA ARG A 1054 18.70 -19.98 -55.35
C ARG A 1054 18.35 -18.88 -54.35
N TYR A 1055 17.22 -18.23 -54.58
CA TYR A 1055 16.69 -17.24 -53.66
C TYR A 1055 16.00 -17.93 -52.47
N ILE A 1056 16.40 -17.54 -51.26
CA ILE A 1056 15.90 -18.01 -49.98
C ILE A 1056 15.07 -16.89 -49.34
N PRO A 1057 13.84 -17.18 -48.87
CA PRO A 1057 13.03 -16.18 -48.19
C PRO A 1057 13.64 -15.75 -46.85
N ARG A 1058 13.58 -14.44 -46.62
CA ARG A 1058 13.87 -13.74 -45.38
C ARG A 1058 12.59 -13.03 -44.92
N ARG A 1059 12.21 -13.16 -43.65
CA ARG A 1059 10.92 -12.66 -43.12
C ARG A 1059 11.06 -11.94 -41.78
N GLY A 1060 10.01 -11.22 -41.37
CA GLY A 1060 9.89 -10.60 -40.04
C GLY A 1060 10.49 -9.19 -39.89
N GLY A 1061 11.33 -8.74 -40.82
CA GLY A 1061 12.05 -7.45 -40.76
C GLY A 1061 13.33 -7.53 -39.93
N ASP A 1062 14.12 -6.45 -39.88
CA ASP A 1062 15.33 -6.37 -39.04
C ASP A 1062 15.46 -5.06 -38.24
N PHE A 1063 16.54 -4.95 -37.45
CA PHE A 1063 16.88 -3.77 -36.67
C PHE A 1063 16.96 -2.47 -37.48
N GLY A 1064 17.26 -2.51 -38.78
CA GLY A 1064 17.34 -1.33 -39.64
C GLY A 1064 16.02 -0.96 -40.32
N ASP A 1065 14.99 -1.78 -40.16
CA ASP A 1065 13.68 -1.56 -40.78
C ASP A 1065 12.81 -0.59 -39.98
N THR A 1066 11.98 0.16 -40.71
CA THR A 1066 10.91 0.96 -40.10
C THR A 1066 9.71 0.08 -39.73
N ARG A 1067 8.82 0.58 -38.87
CA ARG A 1067 7.57 -0.11 -38.47
C ARG A 1067 6.79 -0.72 -39.64
N GLY A 1068 6.73 0.01 -40.75
CA GLY A 1068 6.05 -0.45 -41.95
C GLY A 1068 6.61 -1.79 -42.40
N ASN A 1069 7.93 -1.93 -42.46
CA ASN A 1069 8.59 -3.12 -43.00
C ASN A 1069 8.64 -4.30 -42.02
N VAL A 1070 8.42 -4.06 -40.73
CA VAL A 1070 8.44 -5.11 -39.69
C VAL A 1070 7.04 -5.70 -39.52
N ARG A 1071 6.76 -6.76 -40.29
CA ARG A 1071 5.48 -7.49 -40.33
C ARG A 1071 5.70 -8.99 -40.55
N ALA A 1072 4.75 -9.82 -40.11
CA ALA A 1072 4.83 -11.27 -40.26
C ALA A 1072 4.81 -11.75 -41.73
N SER A 1073 4.06 -11.04 -42.58
CA SER A 1073 3.87 -11.36 -44.01
C SER A 1073 4.97 -10.81 -44.92
N ARG A 1074 5.72 -9.80 -44.46
CA ARG A 1074 6.80 -9.15 -45.20
C ARG A 1074 7.84 -10.19 -45.60
N ARG A 1075 8.21 -10.20 -46.88
CA ARG A 1075 9.23 -11.10 -47.41
C ARG A 1075 10.26 -10.36 -48.25
N HIS A 1076 11.51 -10.73 -48.05
CA HIS A 1076 12.61 -10.38 -48.95
C HIS A 1076 13.31 -11.65 -49.38
N ASN A 1077 13.85 -11.69 -50.58
CA ASN A 1077 14.51 -12.88 -51.12
C ASN A 1077 16.00 -12.60 -51.27
N LEU A 1078 16.84 -13.46 -50.70
CA LEU A 1078 18.29 -13.34 -50.73
C LEU A 1078 18.94 -14.56 -51.40
N PRO A 1079 20.05 -14.42 -52.14
CA PRO A 1079 20.79 -15.58 -52.64
C PRO A 1079 21.28 -16.48 -51.50
N ALA A 1080 21.23 -17.80 -51.67
CA ALA A 1080 21.63 -18.78 -50.64
C ALA A 1080 23.08 -18.60 -50.15
N SER A 1081 23.97 -18.09 -51.00
CA SER A 1081 25.37 -17.82 -50.65
C SER A 1081 25.64 -16.43 -50.09
N ALA A 1082 24.62 -15.60 -49.88
CA ALA A 1082 24.80 -14.22 -49.45
C ALA A 1082 25.02 -14.13 -47.92
N GLU A 1083 25.92 -13.24 -47.50
CA GLU A 1083 26.17 -12.93 -46.10
C GLU A 1083 25.66 -11.52 -45.80
N TRP A 1084 24.78 -11.38 -44.81
CA TRP A 1084 24.16 -10.10 -44.45
C TRP A 1084 24.23 -9.89 -42.95
N GLY A 1085 24.54 -8.66 -42.54
CA GLY A 1085 24.70 -8.28 -41.13
C GLY A 1085 23.39 -8.21 -40.35
N ASN A 1086 22.26 -8.19 -41.05
CA ASN A 1086 20.90 -8.04 -40.51
C ASN A 1086 20.03 -9.29 -40.75
N THR A 1087 20.67 -10.45 -40.98
CA THR A 1087 19.99 -11.73 -41.20
C THR A 1087 20.49 -12.76 -40.20
N GLY A 1088 19.56 -13.44 -39.55
CA GLY A 1088 19.82 -14.53 -38.62
C GLY A 1088 18.96 -15.74 -38.96
N PHE A 1089 18.91 -16.72 -38.05
CA PHE A 1089 18.09 -17.90 -38.24
C PHE A 1089 17.70 -18.58 -36.93
N ARG A 1090 16.64 -19.39 -37.00
CA ARG A 1090 16.07 -20.24 -35.95
C ARG A 1090 15.99 -21.67 -36.39
N ILE A 1091 15.77 -22.53 -35.41
CA ILE A 1091 15.78 -23.97 -35.59
C ILE A 1091 14.37 -24.50 -35.37
N VAL A 1092 13.95 -25.36 -36.28
CA VAL A 1092 12.69 -26.10 -36.21
C VAL A 1092 12.96 -27.59 -36.31
N ARG A 1093 12.09 -28.41 -35.73
CA ARG A 1093 12.01 -29.84 -36.05
C ARG A 1093 10.56 -30.29 -36.15
N THR A 1094 10.30 -31.22 -37.05
CA THR A 1094 9.01 -31.87 -37.16
C THR A 1094 8.83 -32.87 -36.03
N LEU A 1095 7.65 -32.91 -35.44
CA LEU A 1095 7.31 -33.87 -34.41
C LEU A 1095 6.50 -35.03 -35.03
N PRO A 1096 6.74 -36.27 -34.59
CA PRO A 1096 5.92 -37.40 -35.03
C PRO A 1096 4.47 -37.19 -34.59
N THR A 1097 3.52 -37.36 -35.51
CA THR A 1097 2.08 -37.25 -35.22
C THR A 1097 1.66 -38.33 -34.22
N ARG A 1098 0.77 -38.01 -33.27
CA ARG A 1098 0.22 -38.97 -32.27
C ARG A 1098 -0.34 -40.27 -32.89
N LYS A 1099 -0.75 -40.25 -34.16
CA LYS A 1099 -1.19 -41.45 -34.91
C LYS A 1099 -0.05 -42.45 -35.21
N ASN A 1100 1.19 -41.98 -35.31
CA ASN A 1100 2.36 -42.82 -35.60
C ASN A 1100 2.92 -43.48 -34.32
N GLU A 1101 2.65 -42.95 -33.13
CA GLU A 1101 3.03 -43.59 -31.85
C GLU A 1101 2.24 -44.88 -31.63
N ALA A 1102 0.92 -44.88 -31.87
CA ALA A 1102 0.10 -46.10 -31.81
C ALA A 1102 0.49 -47.16 -32.87
N ALA A 1103 1.07 -46.73 -34.00
CA ALA A 1103 1.57 -47.64 -35.04
C ALA A 1103 2.98 -48.18 -34.70
N ARG A 1104 3.84 -47.37 -34.05
CA ARG A 1104 5.16 -47.80 -33.56
C ARG A 1104 5.07 -48.73 -32.35
N GLU A 1105 4.10 -48.55 -31.45
CA GLU A 1105 3.83 -49.49 -30.36
C GLU A 1105 3.24 -50.83 -30.85
N ALA A 1106 2.72 -50.87 -32.09
CA ALA A 1106 2.15 -52.07 -32.71
C ALA A 1106 3.16 -52.90 -33.52
N GLU A 1107 4.41 -52.46 -33.67
CA GLU A 1107 5.47 -53.28 -34.27
C GLU A 1107 6.07 -54.23 -33.20
N PRO A 1108 6.21 -55.54 -33.48
CA PRO A 1108 6.75 -56.47 -32.49
C PRO A 1108 8.24 -56.15 -32.24
N ARG A 1109 8.59 -55.97 -30.97
CA ARG A 1109 9.96 -55.79 -30.47
C ARG A 1109 10.93 -56.89 -30.90
#